data_AF-A0A2H1GY88-F1
#
_entry.id   AF-A0A2H1GY88-F1
#
_cell.length_a   1.000
_cell.length_b   1.000
_cell.length_c   1.000
_cell.angle_alpha   90.00
_cell.angle_beta   90.00
_cell.angle_gamma   90.00
#
_symmetry.space_group_name_H-M   'P 1'
#
loop_
_entity.id
_entity.type
_entity.pdbx_description
1 polymer ?
#
loop_
_entity_poly.entity_id
_entity_poly.type
_entity_poly.pdbx_seq_one_letter_code
_entity_poly.pdbx_strand_id
1 'polypeptide(L)'
;MASPTFTTAPPPTPTYLLSYPAPSVLLITINRPKAMNSLPFASHWEADALLTWFDHEPSLLVAVITGTGKAFCAGQDLIEQKDITNAREKAKRDGGKELDRRLLTHPPSGFMGVSRRVGKKPVVAAVNGWAMGGGFEICLGCDIIIASPNATFGLPEAMRGLYAGAGGLSRLVRLCGITIASEIAMSGRFLSAQEAVQYHIANRVSKSHESVVEEAVALAAKIASLSPDAIIVTRHGLRQSWEEGSVERASQNTDNRYGIALREGDNLGIGLRAFAEKKQPKWVPSKILYDQLKMVSETWDPNATSFPLLKDLPDIPDAPKSASWFWGPDDNLGRINLLTPSRVKAAAAEIKTGEIVRTDLPLNVPAQPAFGRQAFKHQIKALSPGYAYDDTYELNTQSGTQFDGFRHVADPETAYFYNWTTAKDIAGEEGEKNEKCGMNHWAAHGFAGRGVLLDYRSYATSQGKTYDSATSHAITYADLLATGKHQGLDIRPASQGGDIQIGDILFVRSGFVQDYHSRSSSENEALGLRAYAPSGDADKIQCWAGLSSEEEVRTWLHDCYFTAGLGDSPTWEVFPPPAKGALHGFMLACWGMPIGEMLDLEKMAEVCKREERWTFFFTAGTPNCPGGVGGHVNDCQAESCGGLHISFVPPSLLFQSTTSANRSHAHDMASKTPEGERRGPNGGSSGNAAIANINPQTPAAASGLLEGALDDEGGDDDGDGDDGAVTTMKCDNSSKKKRKKSNKKKNKTSGGKKQTTPPTVPVSELFSGQPYPGGEICDYAVKDDNLQRTTAEESRHLAVLADIDDEFLNDYRKAAEVHRQVRRHVQTVAKPGVSMDYLAREIEDGVRSLVSHPGIEPGDALKGGLAFPTGLCLNNIAAHSTPNPGAKDVILQQDDVLSVDFGVHVNGRIVDSAFTVAANPVYDNLLDAVKAATNTGLMEAGIDARMDHISGEIQEVMESYELELNGKTIPVKAVRSLTGHNILRYKIHGDKQVPFVKTRTSQRMEEGDVFAIETFGTTGRGHMRDDVGVYGYGRNDTAITTGLFGKSSKALLKTIDEQFGTLVFSKRYLQHIGVKNYHLAMKSLIENDIVEVYGPLVDIPGSHVAQFEHTILLRPNCKEVISRGDDY
;
A
#
# COMPACT_ATOMS: atom_id res chain seq x y z
N MET A 1 23.63 -29.41 -39.72
CA MET A 1 24.34 -28.13 -39.95
C MET A 1 25.68 -28.19 -39.24
N ALA A 2 26.61 -27.26 -39.48
CA ALA A 2 27.77 -27.11 -38.60
C ALA A 2 27.28 -26.68 -37.20
N SER A 3 27.97 -27.10 -36.14
CA SER A 3 27.71 -26.58 -34.79
C SER A 3 27.94 -25.06 -34.76
N PRO A 4 27.09 -24.27 -34.08
CA PRO A 4 27.35 -22.84 -33.94
C PRO A 4 28.66 -22.60 -33.17
N THR A 5 29.38 -21.54 -33.53
CA THR A 5 30.54 -21.06 -32.77
C THR A 5 30.04 -20.16 -31.65
N PHE A 6 30.03 -20.68 -30.43
CA PHE A 6 29.67 -19.93 -29.22
C PHE A 6 30.83 -19.06 -28.73
N THR A 7 30.55 -17.98 -28.00
CA THR A 7 31.57 -17.17 -27.30
C THR A 7 32.10 -17.89 -26.06
N THR A 8 31.25 -18.70 -25.42
CA THR A 8 31.57 -19.53 -24.26
C THR A 8 30.91 -20.90 -24.41
N ALA A 9 31.54 -21.97 -23.90
CA ALA A 9 30.95 -23.29 -23.93
C ALA A 9 29.70 -23.36 -23.03
N PRO A 10 28.60 -24.03 -23.45
CA PRO A 10 27.43 -24.22 -22.60
C PRO A 10 27.79 -25.02 -21.34
N PRO A 11 27.15 -24.74 -20.19
CA PRO A 11 27.42 -25.45 -18.94
C PRO A 11 27.03 -26.93 -19.04
N PRO A 12 27.66 -27.82 -18.23
CA PRO A 12 27.35 -29.24 -18.22
C PRO A 12 25.94 -29.49 -17.67
N THR A 13 25.07 -30.06 -18.50
CA THR A 13 23.63 -30.25 -18.21
C THR A 13 23.22 -31.72 -18.30
N PRO A 14 23.56 -32.59 -17.33
CA PRO A 14 23.21 -34.02 -17.37
C PRO A 14 21.71 -34.28 -17.46
N THR A 15 20.86 -33.34 -17.02
CA THR A 15 19.39 -33.46 -17.11
C THR A 15 18.82 -33.09 -18.49
N TYR A 16 19.54 -32.30 -19.29
CA TYR A 16 18.99 -31.63 -20.48
C TYR A 16 19.83 -31.88 -21.73
N LEU A 17 19.19 -32.39 -22.79
CA LEU A 17 19.82 -32.52 -24.10
C LEU A 17 19.69 -31.20 -24.86
N LEU A 18 20.82 -30.65 -25.30
CA LEU A 18 20.88 -29.41 -26.06
C LEU A 18 21.03 -29.70 -27.56
N SER A 19 20.32 -28.96 -28.41
CA SER A 19 20.46 -29.04 -29.86
C SER A 19 20.12 -27.72 -30.54
N TYR A 20 20.54 -27.57 -31.81
CA TYR A 20 20.47 -26.30 -32.55
C TYR A 20 19.76 -26.53 -33.90
N PRO A 21 18.42 -26.71 -33.88
CA PRO A 21 17.66 -27.17 -35.05
C PRO A 21 17.43 -26.07 -36.11
N ALA A 22 17.62 -24.80 -35.76
CA ALA A 22 17.57 -23.66 -36.67
C ALA A 22 18.62 -22.60 -36.26
N PRO A 23 19.05 -21.70 -37.16
CA PRO A 23 19.94 -20.59 -36.82
C PRO A 23 19.42 -19.78 -35.64
N SER A 24 20.27 -19.51 -34.66
CA SER A 24 19.98 -18.77 -33.43
C SER A 24 18.84 -19.33 -32.55
N VAL A 25 18.45 -20.59 -32.76
CA VAL A 25 17.48 -21.31 -31.92
C VAL A 25 18.17 -22.42 -31.13
N LEU A 26 18.03 -22.35 -29.80
CA LEU A 26 18.42 -23.42 -28.86
C LEU A 26 17.19 -24.29 -28.58
N LEU A 27 17.30 -25.60 -28.70
CA LEU A 27 16.29 -26.57 -28.25
C LEU A 27 16.82 -27.33 -27.03
N ILE A 28 16.17 -27.13 -25.88
CA ILE A 28 16.42 -27.75 -24.59
C ILE A 28 15.40 -28.87 -24.39
N THR A 29 15.87 -30.12 -24.29
CA THR A 29 15.00 -31.29 -24.11
C THR A 29 15.22 -31.93 -22.73
N ILE A 30 14.19 -31.98 -21.89
CA ILE A 30 14.24 -32.61 -20.56
C ILE A 30 14.32 -34.14 -20.72
N ASN A 31 15.38 -34.75 -20.19
CA ASN A 31 15.72 -36.16 -20.45
C ASN A 31 15.72 -37.02 -19.17
N ARG A 32 14.59 -37.08 -18.48
CA ARG A 32 14.31 -38.04 -17.39
C ARG A 32 13.05 -38.86 -17.69
N PRO A 33 12.93 -39.54 -18.86
CA PRO A 33 11.66 -40.12 -19.32
C PRO A 33 11.17 -41.27 -18.42
N LYS A 34 12.08 -41.97 -17.73
CA LYS A 34 11.73 -43.00 -16.73
C LYS A 34 11.01 -42.44 -15.50
N ALA A 35 11.16 -41.15 -15.23
CA ALA A 35 10.54 -40.42 -14.12
C ALA A 35 9.51 -39.38 -14.62
N MET A 36 8.95 -39.57 -15.83
CA MET A 36 8.02 -38.62 -16.46
C MET A 36 8.57 -37.17 -16.51
N ASN A 37 9.89 -37.03 -16.66
CA ASN A 37 10.60 -35.76 -16.67
C ASN A 37 10.41 -34.91 -15.39
N SER A 38 10.21 -35.54 -14.21
CA SER A 38 10.29 -34.86 -12.92
C SER A 38 11.71 -34.35 -12.65
N LEU A 39 11.82 -33.17 -12.04
CA LEU A 39 13.10 -32.48 -11.81
C LEU A 39 13.50 -32.52 -10.32
N PRO A 40 14.69 -33.05 -9.98
CA PRO A 40 15.31 -32.90 -8.65
C PRO A 40 15.92 -31.50 -8.46
N PHE A 41 16.26 -31.14 -7.23
CA PHE A 41 16.75 -29.79 -6.89
C PHE A 41 17.98 -29.35 -7.71
N ALA A 42 18.95 -30.24 -7.91
CA ALA A 42 20.15 -29.96 -8.71
C ALA A 42 19.82 -29.56 -10.16
N SER A 43 18.81 -30.19 -10.77
CA SER A 43 18.40 -29.93 -12.15
C SER A 43 17.83 -28.51 -12.35
N HIS A 44 17.35 -27.84 -11.30
CA HIS A 44 16.93 -26.45 -11.42
C HIS A 44 18.12 -25.50 -11.54
N TRP A 45 19.19 -25.74 -10.77
CA TRP A 45 20.43 -24.98 -10.86
C TRP A 45 21.20 -25.27 -12.15
N GLU A 46 21.16 -26.50 -12.67
CA GLU A 46 21.62 -26.83 -14.03
C GLU A 46 20.93 -25.96 -15.10
N ALA A 47 19.61 -25.79 -14.99
CA ALA A 47 18.82 -25.03 -15.95
C ALA A 47 18.98 -23.51 -15.80
N ASP A 48 19.11 -23.01 -14.57
CA ASP A 48 19.41 -21.60 -14.28
C ASP A 48 20.75 -21.17 -14.88
N ALA A 49 21.80 -21.97 -14.70
CA ALA A 49 23.09 -21.75 -15.34
C ALA A 49 23.00 -21.81 -16.88
N LEU A 50 22.26 -22.77 -17.43
CA LEU A 50 22.04 -22.92 -18.87
C LEU A 50 21.29 -21.73 -19.48
N LEU A 51 20.23 -21.26 -18.83
CA LEU A 51 19.41 -20.15 -19.32
C LEU A 51 20.13 -18.81 -19.16
N THR A 52 20.93 -18.66 -18.10
CA THR A 52 21.85 -17.53 -17.92
C THR A 52 22.93 -17.50 -19.01
N TRP A 53 23.55 -18.64 -19.33
CA TRP A 53 24.47 -18.75 -20.47
C TRP A 53 23.77 -18.40 -21.79
N PHE A 54 22.55 -18.93 -22.03
CA PHE A 54 21.77 -18.64 -23.23
C PHE A 54 21.44 -17.14 -23.37
N ASP A 55 21.14 -16.42 -22.28
CA ASP A 55 20.95 -14.97 -22.32
C ASP A 55 22.22 -14.21 -22.75
N HIS A 56 23.40 -14.67 -22.33
CA HIS A 56 24.67 -14.02 -22.67
C HIS A 56 25.25 -14.45 -24.04
N GLU A 57 24.92 -15.64 -24.55
CA GLU A 57 25.45 -16.19 -25.80
C GLU A 57 24.87 -15.46 -27.05
N PRO A 58 25.62 -14.59 -27.74
CA PRO A 58 25.04 -13.68 -28.75
C PRO A 58 24.62 -14.36 -30.05
N SER A 59 25.12 -15.56 -30.34
CA SER A 59 24.69 -16.34 -31.53
C SER A 59 23.30 -16.96 -31.37
N LEU A 60 22.76 -17.00 -30.14
CA LEU A 60 21.44 -17.54 -29.80
C LEU A 60 20.47 -16.43 -29.42
N LEU A 61 19.24 -16.49 -29.93
CA LEU A 61 18.21 -15.46 -29.75
C LEU A 61 16.90 -16.00 -29.15
N VAL A 62 16.55 -17.27 -29.38
CA VAL A 62 15.29 -17.87 -28.89
C VAL A 62 15.56 -19.29 -28.38
N ALA A 63 14.96 -19.64 -27.24
CA ALA A 63 14.98 -21.00 -26.71
C ALA A 63 13.63 -21.70 -26.97
N VAL A 64 13.67 -23.01 -27.21
CA VAL A 64 12.54 -23.92 -27.22
C VAL A 64 12.76 -24.96 -26.13
N ILE A 65 11.75 -25.24 -25.31
CA ILE A 65 11.79 -26.26 -24.26
C ILE A 65 10.80 -27.39 -24.62
N THR A 66 11.21 -28.65 -24.46
CA THR A 66 10.33 -29.82 -24.62
C THR A 66 10.77 -30.97 -23.71
N GLY A 67 9.95 -32.02 -23.58
CA GLY A 67 10.29 -33.22 -22.80
C GLY A 67 10.49 -34.47 -23.66
N THR A 68 11.27 -35.42 -23.17
CA THR A 68 11.39 -36.75 -23.79
C THR A 68 10.18 -37.65 -23.49
N GLY A 69 9.68 -38.35 -24.51
CA GLY A 69 8.66 -39.38 -24.34
C GLY A 69 7.26 -38.83 -24.01
N LYS A 70 6.58 -39.46 -23.04
CA LYS A 70 5.16 -39.20 -22.74
C LYS A 70 4.88 -37.92 -21.95
N ALA A 71 5.90 -37.28 -21.38
CA ALA A 71 5.74 -36.11 -20.53
C ALA A 71 6.55 -34.93 -21.06
N PHE A 72 6.03 -33.72 -20.86
CA PHE A 72 6.84 -32.51 -20.90
C PHE A 72 7.66 -32.42 -19.61
N CYS A 73 6.98 -32.28 -18.46
CA CYS A 73 7.57 -32.31 -17.12
C CYS A 73 6.48 -32.64 -16.08
N ALA A 74 6.74 -33.60 -15.18
CA ALA A 74 5.80 -34.01 -14.13
C ALA A 74 5.91 -33.22 -12.81
N GLY A 75 6.71 -32.14 -12.77
CA GLY A 75 6.93 -31.33 -11.57
C GLY A 75 8.16 -31.77 -10.75
N GLN A 76 8.19 -31.41 -9.47
CA GLN A 76 9.31 -31.73 -8.57
C GLN A 76 9.47 -33.26 -8.45
N ASP A 77 10.70 -33.74 -8.32
CA ASP A 77 10.95 -35.14 -8.00
C ASP A 77 10.50 -35.46 -6.57
N LEU A 78 9.25 -35.95 -6.44
CA LEU A 78 8.62 -36.23 -5.14
C LEU A 78 9.29 -37.39 -4.38
N ILE A 79 10.13 -38.21 -5.04
CA ILE A 79 10.93 -39.24 -4.36
C ILE A 79 12.10 -38.57 -3.66
N GLU A 80 12.83 -37.69 -4.35
CA GLU A 80 13.87 -36.86 -3.74
C GLU A 80 13.31 -36.02 -2.59
N GLN A 81 12.16 -35.36 -2.79
CA GLN A 81 11.53 -34.52 -1.76
C GLN A 81 11.14 -35.33 -0.50
N LYS A 82 10.66 -36.57 -0.67
CA LYS A 82 10.38 -37.49 0.44
C LYS A 82 11.67 -37.88 1.17
N ASP A 83 12.72 -38.23 0.44
CA ASP A 83 13.97 -38.71 1.04
C ASP A 83 14.74 -37.56 1.74
N ILE A 84 14.70 -36.35 1.19
CA ILE A 84 15.12 -35.11 1.88
C ILE A 84 14.33 -34.89 3.17
N THR A 85 13.02 -35.13 3.17
CA THR A 85 12.17 -34.96 4.36
C THR A 85 12.53 -35.98 5.44
N ASN A 86 12.71 -37.25 5.06
CA ASN A 86 13.20 -38.31 5.97
C ASN A 86 14.58 -37.98 6.54
N ALA A 87 15.50 -37.48 5.72
CA ALA A 87 16.84 -37.08 6.13
C ALA A 87 16.82 -35.89 7.10
N ARG A 88 15.96 -34.89 6.84
CA ARG A 88 15.74 -33.74 7.75
C ARG A 88 15.14 -34.16 9.09
N GLU A 89 14.15 -35.06 9.09
CA GLU A 89 13.61 -35.60 10.34
C GLU A 89 14.66 -36.38 11.14
N LYS A 90 15.47 -37.20 10.47
CA LYS A 90 16.58 -37.91 11.12
C LYS A 90 17.61 -36.94 11.70
N ALA A 91 18.06 -35.96 10.92
CA ALA A 91 19.02 -34.94 11.38
C ALA A 91 18.50 -34.14 12.59
N LYS A 92 17.20 -33.82 12.64
CA LYS A 92 16.56 -33.17 13.80
C LYS A 92 16.56 -34.05 15.06
N ARG A 93 16.46 -35.38 14.93
CA ARG A 93 16.50 -36.33 16.06
C ARG A 93 17.94 -36.59 16.54
N ASP A 94 18.87 -36.67 15.59
CA ASP A 94 20.27 -37.07 15.82
C ASP A 94 21.21 -35.89 16.11
N GLY A 95 20.70 -34.65 16.22
CA GLY A 95 21.51 -33.43 16.44
C GLY A 95 22.45 -33.08 15.28
N GLY A 96 22.06 -33.44 14.06
CA GLY A 96 22.92 -33.44 12.87
C GLY A 96 23.24 -32.05 12.29
N LYS A 97 24.36 -31.98 11.56
CA LYS A 97 24.81 -30.79 10.82
C LYS A 97 23.80 -30.34 9.75
N GLU A 98 23.85 -29.04 9.46
CA GLU A 98 23.11 -28.40 8.38
C GLU A 98 23.44 -29.01 7.01
N LEU A 99 22.41 -29.29 6.20
CA LEU A 99 22.55 -29.74 4.81
C LEU A 99 22.76 -28.53 3.88
N ASP A 100 23.49 -28.73 2.78
CA ASP A 100 23.67 -27.69 1.75
C ASP A 100 22.31 -27.17 1.26
N ARG A 101 22.09 -25.87 1.46
CA ARG A 101 20.89 -25.13 1.09
C ARG A 101 20.58 -25.23 -0.41
N ARG A 102 21.59 -25.32 -1.29
CA ARG A 102 21.42 -25.44 -2.74
C ARG A 102 20.75 -26.75 -3.15
N LEU A 103 20.88 -27.81 -2.34
CA LEU A 103 20.21 -29.10 -2.53
C LEU A 103 18.78 -29.12 -1.95
N LEU A 104 18.29 -27.99 -1.42
CA LEU A 104 17.03 -27.88 -0.68
C LEU A 104 16.14 -26.72 -1.14
N THR A 105 16.59 -25.91 -2.11
CA THR A 105 15.87 -24.71 -2.60
C THR A 105 16.02 -24.56 -4.11
N HIS A 106 14.99 -24.00 -4.75
CA HIS A 106 15.05 -23.53 -6.13
C HIS A 106 15.99 -22.30 -6.27
N PRO A 107 16.56 -22.04 -7.47
CA PRO A 107 17.24 -20.79 -7.77
C PRO A 107 16.25 -19.60 -7.78
N PRO A 108 16.72 -18.34 -7.77
CA PRO A 108 15.85 -17.15 -7.80
C PRO A 108 14.91 -17.10 -9.01
N SER A 109 15.38 -17.63 -10.15
CA SER A 109 14.68 -17.84 -11.42
C SER A 109 13.61 -18.95 -11.39
N GLY A 110 13.47 -19.66 -10.27
CA GLY A 110 12.37 -20.58 -9.99
C GLY A 110 12.53 -21.99 -10.60
N PHE A 111 11.39 -22.62 -10.88
CA PHE A 111 11.34 -23.99 -11.37
C PHE A 111 11.92 -24.08 -12.79
N MET A 112 12.88 -25.00 -12.97
CA MET A 112 13.74 -25.11 -14.16
C MET A 112 14.46 -23.80 -14.55
N GLY A 113 14.60 -22.83 -13.63
CA GLY A 113 15.10 -21.50 -13.97
C GLY A 113 14.25 -20.74 -15.00
N VAL A 114 12.97 -21.14 -15.18
CA VAL A 114 12.02 -20.53 -16.11
C VAL A 114 10.88 -19.83 -15.37
N SER A 115 10.31 -20.47 -14.34
CA SER A 115 9.02 -20.01 -13.78
C SER A 115 9.05 -18.64 -13.10
N ARG A 116 10.24 -18.10 -12.79
CA ARG A 116 10.47 -16.73 -12.27
C ARG A 116 11.58 -16.01 -13.06
N ARG A 117 11.81 -16.36 -14.33
CA ARG A 117 12.93 -15.85 -15.12
C ARG A 117 12.73 -14.42 -15.65
N VAL A 118 13.58 -13.51 -15.18
CA VAL A 118 13.69 -12.11 -15.65
C VAL A 118 14.60 -11.95 -16.89
N GLY A 119 15.32 -13.00 -17.28
CA GLY A 119 16.28 -13.02 -18.41
C GLY A 119 15.71 -12.51 -19.74
N LYS A 120 16.55 -11.90 -20.58
CA LYS A 120 16.20 -11.03 -21.72
C LYS A 120 15.52 -11.77 -22.88
N LYS A 121 15.99 -12.97 -23.25
CA LYS A 121 15.61 -13.64 -24.51
C LYS A 121 14.31 -14.47 -24.41
N PRO A 122 13.51 -14.58 -25.50
CA PRO A 122 12.27 -15.36 -25.51
C PRO A 122 12.46 -16.88 -25.35
N VAL A 123 11.47 -17.52 -24.71
CA VAL A 123 11.38 -18.97 -24.50
C VAL A 123 10.01 -19.50 -24.96
N VAL A 124 10.02 -20.55 -25.78
CA VAL A 124 8.83 -21.23 -26.31
C VAL A 124 8.70 -22.62 -25.70
N ALA A 125 7.56 -22.96 -25.09
CA ALA A 125 7.25 -24.33 -24.69
C ALA A 125 6.64 -25.13 -25.86
N ALA A 126 7.27 -26.24 -26.22
CA ALA A 126 6.72 -27.28 -27.10
C ALA A 126 6.23 -28.44 -26.22
N VAL A 127 4.98 -28.36 -25.76
CA VAL A 127 4.44 -29.25 -24.73
C VAL A 127 3.98 -30.56 -25.37
N ASN A 128 4.87 -31.55 -25.37
CA ASN A 128 4.68 -32.85 -26.02
C ASN A 128 3.69 -33.78 -25.31
N GLY A 129 3.40 -33.56 -24.02
CA GLY A 129 2.56 -34.45 -23.21
C GLY A 129 2.22 -33.85 -21.85
N TRP A 130 2.28 -34.66 -20.79
CA TRP A 130 1.97 -34.25 -19.42
C TRP A 130 2.88 -33.11 -18.91
N ALA A 131 2.28 -32.00 -18.51
CA ALA A 131 2.90 -30.84 -17.87
C ALA A 131 2.18 -30.59 -16.53
N MET A 132 2.77 -31.08 -15.42
CA MET A 132 2.10 -31.14 -14.12
C MET A 132 2.84 -30.35 -13.05
N GLY A 133 2.10 -29.60 -12.23
CA GLY A 133 2.63 -28.87 -11.09
C GLY A 133 3.71 -27.86 -11.49
N GLY A 134 4.87 -27.90 -10.84
CA GLY A 134 6.09 -27.19 -11.30
C GLY A 134 6.40 -27.35 -12.80
N GLY A 135 6.03 -28.47 -13.43
CA GLY A 135 6.16 -28.69 -14.87
C GLY A 135 5.18 -27.86 -15.71
N PHE A 136 4.02 -27.51 -15.17
CA PHE A 136 3.09 -26.52 -15.72
C PHE A 136 3.55 -25.09 -15.38
N GLU A 137 4.18 -24.86 -14.23
CA GLU A 137 4.81 -23.57 -13.88
C GLU A 137 5.93 -23.17 -14.86
N ILE A 138 6.63 -24.15 -15.47
CA ILE A 138 7.53 -23.90 -16.63
C ILE A 138 6.74 -23.34 -17.81
N CYS A 139 5.63 -23.96 -18.20
CA CYS A 139 4.81 -23.51 -19.33
C CYS A 139 4.31 -22.07 -19.08
N LEU A 140 3.73 -21.82 -17.90
CA LEU A 140 3.25 -20.49 -17.48
C LEU A 140 4.38 -19.44 -17.39
N GLY A 141 5.63 -19.89 -17.22
CA GLY A 141 6.82 -19.05 -17.26
C GLY A 141 7.35 -18.74 -18.68
N CYS A 142 7.06 -19.58 -19.68
CA CYS A 142 7.44 -19.32 -21.08
C CYS A 142 6.69 -18.12 -21.68
N ASP A 143 7.19 -17.58 -22.79
CA ASP A 143 6.56 -16.46 -23.50
C ASP A 143 5.51 -16.93 -24.54
N ILE A 144 5.64 -18.17 -25.01
CA ILE A 144 4.74 -18.81 -25.97
C ILE A 144 4.62 -20.30 -25.62
N ILE A 145 3.42 -20.88 -25.74
CA ILE A 145 3.15 -22.31 -25.56
C ILE A 145 2.47 -22.85 -26.83
N ILE A 146 3.06 -23.89 -27.43
CA ILE A 146 2.42 -24.77 -28.42
C ILE A 146 2.20 -26.13 -27.77
N ALA A 147 0.95 -26.58 -27.74
CA ALA A 147 0.56 -27.84 -27.12
C ALA A 147 0.41 -28.96 -28.15
N SER A 148 0.89 -30.16 -27.83
CA SER A 148 0.51 -31.39 -28.53
C SER A 148 -0.98 -31.65 -28.37
N PRO A 149 -1.70 -32.26 -29.34
CA PRO A 149 -3.05 -32.79 -29.11
C PRO A 149 -3.14 -33.76 -27.92
N ASN A 150 -2.02 -34.37 -27.53
CA ASN A 150 -1.89 -35.30 -26.40
C ASN A 150 -1.35 -34.61 -25.12
N ALA A 151 -1.29 -33.27 -25.08
CA ALA A 151 -0.84 -32.53 -23.90
C ALA A 151 -1.92 -32.47 -22.82
N THR A 152 -1.48 -32.54 -21.56
CA THR A 152 -2.33 -32.49 -20.37
C THR A 152 -1.67 -31.55 -19.35
N PHE A 153 -2.42 -30.60 -18.82
CA PHE A 153 -1.92 -29.56 -17.90
C PHE A 153 -2.63 -29.63 -16.54
N GLY A 154 -2.00 -29.21 -15.44
CA GLY A 154 -2.69 -29.01 -14.16
C GLY A 154 -1.75 -28.78 -12.97
N LEU A 155 -2.31 -28.31 -11.84
CA LEU A 155 -1.58 -28.04 -10.59
C LEU A 155 -2.09 -28.99 -9.47
N PRO A 156 -1.59 -30.23 -9.39
CA PRO A 156 -2.06 -31.24 -8.44
C PRO A 156 -1.48 -31.08 -7.02
N GLU A 157 -0.74 -30.01 -6.73
CA GLU A 157 -0.05 -29.79 -5.46
C GLU A 157 -0.97 -29.90 -4.23
N ALA A 158 -2.18 -29.34 -4.31
CA ALA A 158 -3.16 -29.41 -3.22
C ALA A 158 -3.51 -30.88 -2.85
N MET A 159 -3.60 -31.76 -3.85
CA MET A 159 -3.83 -33.20 -3.67
C MET A 159 -2.67 -33.92 -2.95
N ARG A 160 -1.53 -33.24 -2.74
CA ARG A 160 -0.31 -33.76 -2.10
C ARG A 160 0.09 -32.98 -0.84
N GLY A 161 -0.75 -32.05 -0.36
CA GLY A 161 -0.42 -31.20 0.78
C GLY A 161 0.64 -30.14 0.48
N LEU A 162 0.74 -29.71 -0.78
CA LEU A 162 1.66 -28.69 -1.27
C LEU A 162 0.85 -27.55 -1.93
N TYR A 163 1.55 -26.51 -2.41
CA TYR A 163 0.99 -25.50 -3.31
C TYR A 163 1.98 -25.18 -4.44
N ALA A 164 1.49 -24.70 -5.58
CA ALA A 164 2.33 -24.30 -6.73
C ALA A 164 3.05 -22.97 -6.45
N GLY A 165 4.17 -23.09 -5.72
CA GLY A 165 4.89 -21.96 -5.12
C GLY A 165 5.95 -21.30 -6.01
N ALA A 166 6.26 -21.84 -7.20
CA ALA A 166 7.25 -21.27 -8.10
C ALA A 166 6.68 -20.13 -8.98
N GLY A 167 5.48 -19.65 -8.68
CA GLY A 167 4.83 -18.49 -9.31
C GLY A 167 3.73 -18.84 -10.31
N GLY A 168 3.31 -20.09 -10.40
CA GLY A 168 2.26 -20.57 -11.31
C GLY A 168 0.89 -20.00 -11.00
N LEU A 169 0.48 -19.97 -9.72
CA LEU A 169 -0.85 -19.46 -9.31
C LEU A 169 -1.08 -18.02 -9.79
N SER A 170 -0.14 -17.12 -9.51
CA SER A 170 -0.20 -15.69 -9.87
C SER A 170 -0.19 -15.43 -11.38
N ARG A 171 0.28 -16.41 -12.17
CA ARG A 171 0.31 -16.37 -13.65
C ARG A 171 -0.94 -16.99 -14.26
N LEU A 172 -1.42 -18.09 -13.68
CA LEU A 172 -2.66 -18.76 -14.09
C LEU A 172 -3.86 -17.81 -13.92
N VAL A 173 -3.97 -17.12 -12.78
CA VAL A 173 -5.01 -16.08 -12.53
C VAL A 173 -4.95 -14.97 -13.58
N ARG A 174 -3.76 -14.48 -13.94
CA ARG A 174 -3.57 -13.45 -14.98
C ARG A 174 -3.88 -13.91 -16.41
N LEU A 175 -3.98 -15.22 -16.67
CA LEU A 175 -4.24 -15.77 -18.00
C LEU A 175 -5.70 -16.21 -18.20
N CYS A 176 -6.31 -16.86 -17.20
CA CYS A 176 -7.65 -17.45 -17.30
C CYS A 176 -8.68 -16.88 -16.30
N GLY A 177 -8.31 -15.87 -15.50
CA GLY A 177 -9.14 -15.32 -14.45
C GLY A 177 -9.14 -16.16 -13.16
N ILE A 178 -9.62 -15.57 -12.06
CA ILE A 178 -9.57 -16.20 -10.74
C ILE A 178 -10.43 -17.47 -10.62
N THR A 179 -11.56 -17.53 -11.33
CA THR A 179 -12.50 -18.66 -11.28
C THR A 179 -11.90 -19.93 -11.86
N ILE A 180 -11.44 -19.89 -13.12
CA ILE A 180 -10.81 -21.02 -13.80
C ILE A 180 -9.48 -21.39 -13.13
N ALA A 181 -8.69 -20.40 -12.69
CA ALA A 181 -7.45 -20.68 -11.95
C ALA A 181 -7.71 -21.41 -10.62
N SER A 182 -8.76 -21.03 -9.88
CA SER A 182 -9.16 -21.69 -8.64
C SER A 182 -9.69 -23.10 -8.90
N GLU A 183 -10.52 -23.28 -9.94
CA GLU A 183 -11.02 -24.60 -10.36
C GLU A 183 -9.86 -25.56 -10.60
N ILE A 184 -8.86 -25.16 -11.41
CA ILE A 184 -7.68 -25.97 -11.72
C ILE A 184 -6.84 -26.26 -10.46
N ALA A 185 -6.50 -25.22 -9.69
CA ALA A 185 -5.51 -25.33 -8.62
C ALA A 185 -6.06 -25.92 -7.30
N MET A 186 -7.32 -25.66 -6.97
CA MET A 186 -7.93 -26.13 -5.71
C MET A 186 -8.50 -27.54 -5.82
N SER A 187 -9.10 -27.89 -6.97
CA SER A 187 -9.56 -29.27 -7.21
C SER A 187 -8.45 -30.21 -7.71
N GLY A 188 -7.35 -29.66 -8.21
CA GLY A 188 -6.30 -30.41 -8.91
C GLY A 188 -6.70 -30.89 -10.30
N ARG A 189 -7.78 -30.35 -10.89
CA ARG A 189 -8.29 -30.78 -12.21
C ARG A 189 -7.23 -30.61 -13.30
N PHE A 190 -7.23 -31.56 -14.24
CA PHE A 190 -6.38 -31.52 -15.42
C PHE A 190 -7.15 -30.92 -16.62
N LEU A 191 -6.43 -30.18 -17.46
CA LEU A 191 -6.91 -29.62 -18.72
C LEU A 191 -6.37 -30.43 -19.91
N SER A 192 -7.20 -30.59 -20.94
CA SER A 192 -6.76 -30.95 -22.29
C SER A 192 -6.01 -29.79 -22.99
N ALA A 193 -5.31 -30.12 -24.07
CA ALA A 193 -4.67 -29.13 -24.94
C ALA A 193 -5.66 -28.10 -25.53
N GLN A 194 -6.90 -28.51 -25.81
CA GLN A 194 -7.95 -27.65 -26.35
C GLN A 194 -8.48 -26.68 -25.27
N GLU A 195 -8.71 -27.16 -24.05
CA GLU A 195 -9.09 -26.30 -22.92
C GLU A 195 -7.99 -25.29 -22.58
N ALA A 196 -6.72 -25.70 -22.61
CA ALA A 196 -5.60 -24.78 -22.41
C ALA A 196 -5.59 -23.62 -23.43
N VAL A 197 -6.01 -23.86 -24.67
CA VAL A 197 -6.18 -22.78 -25.67
C VAL A 197 -7.47 -21.98 -25.43
N GLN A 198 -8.57 -22.63 -25.06
CA GLN A 198 -9.85 -21.99 -24.76
C GLN A 198 -9.77 -21.01 -23.58
N TYR A 199 -8.98 -21.35 -22.56
CA TYR A 199 -8.74 -20.51 -21.37
C TYR A 199 -7.54 -19.56 -21.53
N HIS A 200 -7.05 -19.34 -22.76
CA HIS A 200 -5.92 -18.46 -23.09
C HIS A 200 -4.57 -18.81 -22.41
N ILE A 201 -4.45 -20.01 -21.83
CA ILE A 201 -3.22 -20.51 -21.20
C ILE A 201 -2.19 -20.92 -22.27
N ALA A 202 -2.61 -21.49 -23.40
CA ALA A 202 -1.75 -21.90 -24.50
C ALA A 202 -2.14 -21.19 -25.81
N ASN A 203 -1.16 -20.89 -26.68
CA ASN A 203 -1.43 -20.10 -27.89
C ASN A 203 -2.10 -20.92 -29.01
N ARG A 204 -1.80 -22.22 -29.11
CA ARG A 204 -2.43 -23.16 -30.07
C ARG A 204 -2.06 -24.62 -29.79
N VAL A 205 -2.88 -25.53 -30.33
CA VAL A 205 -2.55 -26.95 -30.48
C VAL A 205 -1.81 -27.16 -31.81
N SER A 206 -0.79 -28.05 -31.85
CA SER A 206 -0.09 -28.46 -33.07
C SER A 206 -0.90 -29.43 -33.93
N LYS A 207 -0.53 -29.60 -35.20
CA LYS A 207 -1.26 -30.45 -36.17
C LYS A 207 -1.29 -31.92 -35.77
N SER A 208 -0.20 -32.43 -35.20
CA SER A 208 -0.11 -33.76 -34.62
C SER A 208 0.73 -33.73 -33.34
N HIS A 209 0.90 -34.88 -32.70
CA HIS A 209 1.79 -35.01 -31.54
C HIS A 209 3.27 -34.88 -31.92
N GLU A 210 3.63 -35.42 -33.07
CA GLU A 210 4.97 -35.47 -33.65
C GLU A 210 5.42 -34.09 -34.13
N SER A 211 4.50 -33.26 -34.67
CA SER A 211 4.83 -31.94 -35.21
C SER A 211 5.04 -30.85 -34.16
N VAL A 212 4.75 -31.09 -32.87
CA VAL A 212 4.76 -30.05 -31.82
C VAL A 212 6.11 -29.34 -31.68
N VAL A 213 7.22 -30.08 -31.77
CA VAL A 213 8.58 -29.52 -31.67
C VAL A 213 8.98 -28.82 -32.96
N GLU A 214 8.62 -29.36 -34.12
CA GLU A 214 8.87 -28.72 -35.43
C GLU A 214 8.14 -27.38 -35.55
N GLU A 215 6.86 -27.33 -35.16
CA GLU A 215 6.04 -26.11 -35.21
C GLU A 215 6.50 -25.04 -34.20
N ALA A 216 7.08 -25.44 -33.07
CA ALA A 216 7.71 -24.54 -32.11
C ALA A 216 9.07 -24.02 -32.60
N VAL A 217 9.91 -24.89 -33.18
CA VAL A 217 11.19 -24.48 -33.80
C VAL A 217 10.96 -23.56 -34.99
N ALA A 218 9.95 -23.81 -35.83
CA ALA A 218 9.58 -22.94 -36.94
C ALA A 218 9.12 -21.55 -36.47
N LEU A 219 8.40 -21.48 -35.34
CA LEU A 219 8.03 -20.20 -34.73
C LEU A 219 9.23 -19.50 -34.10
N ALA A 220 10.09 -20.22 -33.38
CA ALA A 220 11.33 -19.68 -32.80
C ALA A 220 12.27 -19.14 -33.88
N ALA A 221 12.42 -19.85 -35.01
CA ALA A 221 13.20 -19.40 -36.16
C ALA A 221 12.62 -18.14 -36.82
N LYS A 222 11.28 -18.00 -36.86
CA LYS A 222 10.64 -16.76 -37.31
C LYS A 222 10.96 -15.59 -36.37
N ILE A 223 10.91 -15.80 -35.04
CA ILE A 223 11.24 -14.76 -34.05
C ILE A 223 12.73 -14.38 -34.14
N ALA A 224 13.63 -15.36 -34.28
CA ALA A 224 15.06 -15.16 -34.46
C ALA A 224 15.45 -14.47 -35.80
N SER A 225 14.52 -14.34 -36.75
CA SER A 225 14.71 -13.59 -38.00
C SER A 225 14.38 -12.09 -37.89
N LEU A 226 13.91 -11.63 -36.72
CA LEU A 226 13.58 -10.24 -36.43
C LEU A 226 14.75 -9.51 -35.72
N SER A 227 14.66 -8.20 -35.58
CA SER A 227 15.71 -7.40 -34.92
C SER A 227 15.90 -7.87 -33.47
N PRO A 228 17.12 -8.27 -33.05
CA PRO A 228 17.33 -8.83 -31.72
C PRO A 228 17.12 -7.78 -30.62
N ASP A 229 17.54 -6.52 -30.85
CA ASP A 229 17.26 -5.41 -29.93
C ASP A 229 15.75 -5.23 -29.76
N ALA A 230 15.02 -5.14 -30.87
CA ALA A 230 13.57 -4.91 -30.82
C ALA A 230 12.82 -6.07 -30.14
N ILE A 231 13.25 -7.32 -30.31
CA ILE A 231 12.64 -8.48 -29.64
C ILE A 231 12.89 -8.47 -28.12
N ILE A 232 14.07 -8.05 -27.66
CA ILE A 232 14.36 -7.91 -26.23
C ILE A 232 13.45 -6.85 -25.60
N VAL A 233 13.35 -5.66 -26.22
CA VAL A 233 12.50 -4.58 -25.71
C VAL A 233 11.01 -4.93 -25.80
N THR A 234 10.55 -5.53 -26.91
CA THR A 234 9.16 -5.98 -27.07
C THR A 234 8.80 -6.99 -25.98
N ARG A 235 9.68 -7.96 -25.70
CA ARG A 235 9.45 -8.95 -24.63
C ARG A 235 9.47 -8.31 -23.25
N HIS A 236 10.35 -7.34 -23.00
CA HIS A 236 10.35 -6.61 -21.73
C HIS A 236 9.03 -5.86 -21.51
N GLY A 237 8.57 -5.10 -22.51
CA GLY A 237 7.28 -4.40 -22.45
C GLY A 237 6.12 -5.35 -22.17
N LEU A 238 6.03 -6.46 -22.92
CA LEU A 238 4.99 -7.48 -22.69
C LEU A 238 5.04 -8.12 -21.29
N ARG A 239 6.22 -8.24 -20.68
CA ARG A 239 6.36 -8.73 -19.29
C ARG A 239 6.03 -7.64 -18.27
N GLN A 240 6.47 -6.40 -18.48
CA GLN A 240 6.10 -5.26 -17.65
C GLN A 240 4.58 -5.08 -17.62
N SER A 241 3.90 -5.00 -18.77
CA SER A 241 2.43 -4.85 -18.86
C SER A 241 1.64 -6.07 -18.36
N TRP A 242 2.31 -7.15 -17.95
CA TRP A 242 1.69 -8.32 -17.33
C TRP A 242 1.96 -8.39 -15.83
N GLU A 243 3.14 -7.95 -15.37
CA GLU A 243 3.52 -8.00 -13.96
C GLU A 243 3.11 -6.72 -13.19
N GLU A 244 3.14 -5.55 -13.84
CA GLU A 244 2.70 -4.23 -13.35
C GLU A 244 1.18 -4.03 -13.51
N GLY A 245 0.55 -3.24 -12.64
CA GLY A 245 -0.89 -2.93 -12.67
C GLY A 245 -1.26 -1.75 -13.57
N SER A 246 -0.34 -0.82 -13.79
CA SER A 246 -0.54 0.36 -14.64
C SER A 246 0.10 0.21 -16.01
N VAL A 247 -0.69 0.39 -17.07
CA VAL A 247 -0.22 0.39 -18.47
C VAL A 247 0.81 1.49 -18.71
N GLU A 248 0.62 2.67 -18.12
CA GLU A 248 1.55 3.79 -18.25
C GLU A 248 2.87 3.50 -17.53
N ARG A 249 2.80 2.98 -16.30
CA ARG A 249 4.01 2.59 -15.54
C ARG A 249 4.81 1.51 -16.25
N ALA A 250 4.15 0.49 -16.80
CA ALA A 250 4.78 -0.55 -17.60
C ALA A 250 5.47 -0.01 -18.87
N SER A 251 4.87 1.02 -19.49
CA SER A 251 5.39 1.68 -20.68
C SER A 251 6.62 2.54 -20.34
N GLN A 252 6.52 3.38 -19.31
CA GLN A 252 7.63 4.20 -18.81
C GLN A 252 8.81 3.36 -18.33
N ASN A 253 8.56 2.27 -17.57
CA ASN A 253 9.60 1.32 -17.16
C ASN A 253 10.35 0.71 -18.35
N THR A 254 9.69 0.59 -19.52
CA THR A 254 10.28 0.02 -20.72
C THR A 254 11.08 1.03 -21.53
N ASP A 255 10.60 2.28 -21.69
CA ASP A 255 11.39 3.32 -22.36
C ASP A 255 12.58 3.80 -21.49
N ASN A 256 12.39 3.92 -20.17
CA ASN A 256 13.49 4.23 -19.24
C ASN A 256 14.61 3.16 -19.31
N ARG A 257 14.25 1.87 -19.34
CA ARG A 257 15.24 0.79 -19.29
C ARG A 257 15.90 0.48 -20.64
N TYR A 258 15.21 0.69 -21.77
CA TYR A 258 15.72 0.29 -23.09
C TYR A 258 15.42 1.26 -24.25
N GLY A 259 14.64 2.32 -24.06
CA GLY A 259 14.25 3.25 -25.12
C GLY A 259 15.44 3.90 -25.81
N ILE A 260 16.39 4.45 -25.03
CA ILE A 260 17.62 5.05 -25.56
C ILE A 260 18.47 4.00 -26.29
N ALA A 261 18.78 2.87 -25.64
CA ALA A 261 19.60 1.80 -26.22
C ALA A 261 19.00 1.20 -27.52
N LEU A 262 17.67 1.17 -27.66
CA LEU A 262 16.98 0.77 -28.89
C LEU A 262 17.04 1.85 -29.98
N ARG A 263 16.96 3.14 -29.60
CA ARG A 263 17.08 4.29 -30.51
C ARG A 263 18.49 4.45 -31.07
N GLU A 264 19.51 4.17 -30.27
CA GLU A 264 20.93 4.26 -30.63
C GLU A 264 21.50 2.96 -31.23
N GLY A 265 20.79 1.84 -31.09
CA GLY A 265 21.20 0.53 -31.58
C GLY A 265 21.27 0.41 -33.11
N ASP A 266 22.37 -0.13 -33.61
CA ASP A 266 22.69 -0.30 -35.05
C ASP A 266 21.53 -0.93 -35.86
N ASN A 267 20.78 -1.85 -35.25
CA ASN A 267 19.67 -2.54 -35.89
C ASN A 267 18.50 -1.62 -36.27
N LEU A 268 18.26 -0.50 -35.57
CA LEU A 268 17.24 0.46 -35.99
C LEU A 268 17.61 1.08 -37.34
N GLY A 269 18.86 1.54 -37.47
CA GLY A 269 19.40 2.07 -38.73
C GLY A 269 19.50 1.01 -39.85
N ILE A 270 19.68 -0.27 -39.52
CA ILE A 270 19.60 -1.37 -40.50
C ILE A 270 18.15 -1.58 -40.97
N GLY A 271 17.18 -1.62 -40.04
CA GLY A 271 15.77 -1.84 -40.34
C GLY A 271 15.17 -0.73 -41.22
N LEU A 272 15.43 0.53 -40.88
CA LEU A 272 14.95 1.69 -41.65
C LEU A 272 15.51 1.72 -43.09
N ARG A 273 16.81 1.40 -43.26
CA ARG A 273 17.42 1.29 -44.61
C ARG A 273 16.85 0.11 -45.40
N ALA A 274 16.71 -1.06 -44.77
CA ALA A 274 16.13 -2.24 -45.42
C ALA A 274 14.69 -2.01 -45.89
N PHE A 275 13.88 -1.31 -45.08
CA PHE A 275 12.53 -0.88 -45.45
C PHE A 275 12.52 0.07 -46.65
N ALA A 276 13.34 1.13 -46.62
CA ALA A 276 13.46 2.09 -47.71
C ALA A 276 13.95 1.45 -49.03
N GLU A 277 14.91 0.52 -48.94
CA GLU A 277 15.46 -0.21 -50.09
C GLU A 277 14.59 -1.41 -50.54
N LYS A 278 13.52 -1.74 -49.80
CA LYS A 278 12.65 -2.92 -50.00
C LYS A 278 13.43 -4.25 -50.03
N LYS A 279 14.41 -4.39 -49.14
CA LYS A 279 15.26 -5.59 -48.97
C LYS A 279 15.01 -6.24 -47.62
N GLN A 280 15.43 -7.50 -47.47
CA GLN A 280 15.49 -8.13 -46.15
C GLN A 280 16.65 -7.53 -45.34
N PRO A 281 16.43 -7.12 -44.07
CA PRO A 281 17.49 -6.62 -43.20
C PRO A 281 18.50 -7.72 -42.87
N LYS A 282 19.75 -7.32 -42.63
CA LYS A 282 20.80 -8.18 -42.08
C LYS A 282 21.15 -7.68 -40.69
N TRP A 283 20.45 -8.20 -39.68
CA TRP A 283 20.64 -7.80 -38.30
C TRP A 283 22.07 -8.12 -37.81
N VAL A 284 22.55 -7.31 -36.88
CA VAL A 284 23.80 -7.53 -36.13
C VAL A 284 23.47 -7.94 -34.69
N PRO A 285 24.40 -8.58 -33.95
CA PRO A 285 24.21 -8.89 -32.53
C PRO A 285 23.76 -7.66 -31.71
N SER A 286 22.78 -7.87 -30.83
CA SER A 286 22.13 -6.79 -30.05
C SER A 286 23.08 -6.19 -29.03
N LYS A 287 23.25 -4.85 -29.05
CA LYS A 287 24.05 -4.11 -28.06
C LYS A 287 23.43 -4.19 -26.66
N ILE A 288 22.11 -4.25 -26.59
CA ILE A 288 21.33 -4.46 -25.35
C ILE A 288 21.71 -5.78 -24.64
N LEU A 289 22.28 -6.78 -25.34
CA LEU A 289 22.87 -7.97 -24.70
C LEU A 289 24.26 -7.70 -24.08
N TYR A 290 25.07 -6.85 -24.71
CA TYR A 290 26.45 -6.56 -24.32
C TYR A 290 26.62 -5.53 -23.21
N ASP A 291 25.62 -4.68 -22.95
CA ASP A 291 25.70 -3.69 -21.85
C ASP A 291 25.80 -4.36 -20.47
N GLN A 292 25.38 -5.63 -20.35
CA GLN A 292 25.63 -6.46 -19.17
C GLN A 292 26.97 -7.23 -19.23
N LEU A 293 27.55 -7.48 -20.40
CA LEU A 293 28.82 -8.20 -20.55
C LEU A 293 30.07 -7.38 -20.13
N LYS A 294 29.89 -6.13 -19.68
CA LYS A 294 30.89 -5.37 -18.91
C LYS A 294 30.55 -5.16 -17.43
N MET A 295 29.31 -5.41 -17.00
CA MET A 295 28.79 -4.99 -15.69
C MET A 295 28.19 -6.11 -14.83
N VAL A 296 27.96 -7.31 -15.39
CA VAL A 296 27.28 -8.43 -14.69
C VAL A 296 28.20 -9.64 -14.47
N SER A 297 29.45 -9.60 -14.97
CA SER A 297 30.49 -10.52 -14.51
C SER A 297 30.91 -10.27 -13.06
N GLU A 298 30.65 -9.07 -12.52
CA GLU A 298 31.20 -8.58 -11.25
C GLU A 298 30.17 -7.82 -10.39
N THR A 299 28.86 -8.12 -10.50
CA THR A 299 27.91 -7.67 -9.46
C THR A 299 28.19 -8.42 -8.16
N TRP A 300 28.77 -7.75 -7.18
CA TRP A 300 29.28 -8.36 -5.95
C TRP A 300 28.15 -8.82 -5.02
N ASP A 301 28.28 -10.02 -4.42
CA ASP A 301 27.34 -10.50 -3.39
C ASP A 301 27.58 -9.70 -2.09
N PRO A 302 26.59 -8.95 -1.57
CA PRO A 302 26.76 -8.22 -0.32
C PRO A 302 27.05 -9.13 0.88
N ASN A 303 26.74 -10.42 0.81
CA ASN A 303 27.03 -11.43 1.83
C ASN A 303 28.45 -12.02 1.74
N ALA A 304 29.28 -11.58 0.79
CA ALA A 304 30.66 -12.04 0.67
C ALA A 304 31.48 -11.77 1.95
N THR A 305 32.48 -12.62 2.19
CA THR A 305 33.33 -12.59 3.39
C THR A 305 34.73 -12.04 3.14
N SER A 306 35.02 -11.59 1.92
CA SER A 306 36.29 -11.00 1.49
C SER A 306 36.04 -10.17 0.24
N PHE A 307 36.43 -8.89 0.24
CA PHE A 307 36.26 -7.94 -0.86
C PHE A 307 37.63 -7.52 -1.45
N PRO A 308 37.69 -6.85 -2.62
CA PRO A 308 38.94 -6.37 -3.19
C PRO A 308 39.59 -5.30 -2.30
N LEU A 309 40.92 -5.19 -2.31
CA LEU A 309 41.62 -4.11 -1.63
C LEU A 309 41.65 -2.85 -2.51
N LEU A 310 41.88 -1.67 -1.95
CA LEU A 310 41.86 -0.37 -2.64
C LEU A 310 42.80 -0.34 -3.87
N LYS A 311 43.94 -1.01 -3.76
CA LYS A 311 44.97 -1.19 -4.80
C LYS A 311 44.61 -2.22 -5.88
N ASP A 312 43.66 -3.10 -5.59
CA ASP A 312 43.25 -4.26 -6.40
C ASP A 312 41.87 -4.00 -7.07
N LEU A 313 41.36 -2.77 -6.99
CA LEU A 313 40.12 -2.34 -7.66
C LEU A 313 40.30 -2.31 -9.19
N PRO A 314 39.35 -2.82 -9.98
CA PRO A 314 39.37 -2.70 -11.44
C PRO A 314 39.03 -1.26 -11.91
N ASP A 315 39.59 -0.86 -13.05
CA ASP A 315 39.24 0.40 -13.72
C ASP A 315 37.79 0.35 -14.27
N ILE A 316 36.87 1.03 -13.58
CA ILE A 316 35.48 1.19 -14.02
C ILE A 316 35.41 2.28 -15.12
N PRO A 317 34.81 2.03 -16.30
CA PRO A 317 34.67 3.03 -17.36
C PRO A 317 33.97 4.32 -16.91
N ASP A 318 34.57 5.46 -17.24
CA ASP A 318 34.06 6.81 -16.99
C ASP A 318 33.82 7.17 -15.50
N ALA A 319 34.25 6.33 -14.56
CA ALA A 319 34.14 6.55 -13.13
C ALA A 319 35.37 7.30 -12.54
N PRO A 320 35.25 7.87 -11.33
CA PRO A 320 36.40 8.32 -10.55
C PRO A 320 37.44 7.20 -10.32
N LYS A 321 38.71 7.58 -10.18
CA LYS A 321 39.76 6.63 -9.80
C LYS A 321 39.50 6.09 -8.40
N SER A 322 39.67 4.78 -8.22
CA SER A 322 39.33 4.05 -6.99
C SER A 322 37.82 4.02 -6.67
N ALA A 323 36.94 4.19 -7.66
CA ALA A 323 35.52 3.90 -7.51
C ALA A 323 35.28 2.39 -7.24
N SER A 324 34.30 2.08 -6.39
CA SER A 324 33.90 0.71 -6.06
C SER A 324 32.41 0.44 -6.32
N TRP A 325 31.93 0.91 -7.47
CA TRP A 325 30.53 0.85 -7.94
C TRP A 325 30.08 -0.57 -8.39
N PHE A 326 30.43 -1.61 -7.64
CA PHE A 326 30.24 -3.02 -8.01
C PHE A 326 28.89 -3.64 -7.62
N TRP A 327 27.99 -2.85 -7.04
CA TRP A 327 26.62 -3.29 -6.74
C TRP A 327 25.70 -3.22 -7.98
N GLY A 328 26.16 -2.58 -9.06
CA GLY A 328 25.48 -2.49 -10.36
C GLY A 328 24.94 -1.08 -10.66
N PRO A 329 24.63 -0.75 -11.93
CA PRO A 329 24.23 0.59 -12.35
C PRO A 329 22.85 1.05 -11.81
N ASP A 330 22.04 0.09 -11.34
CA ASP A 330 20.75 0.33 -10.70
C ASP A 330 20.88 0.54 -9.15
N ASP A 331 22.10 0.49 -8.57
CA ASP A 331 22.33 0.67 -7.13
C ASP A 331 22.25 2.13 -6.66
N ASN A 332 21.66 2.31 -5.46
CA ASN A 332 21.45 3.59 -4.80
C ASN A 332 21.85 3.54 -3.30
N LEU A 333 22.43 2.43 -2.84
CA LEU A 333 22.72 2.14 -1.43
C LEU A 333 24.23 2.08 -1.12
N GLY A 334 25.09 1.81 -2.10
CA GLY A 334 26.53 1.76 -1.87
C GLY A 334 26.90 0.75 -0.78
N ARG A 335 27.72 1.16 0.20
CA ARG A 335 28.11 0.31 1.33
C ARG A 335 26.97 0.02 2.32
N ILE A 336 25.80 0.67 2.22
CA ILE A 336 24.61 0.28 3.00
C ILE A 336 24.16 -1.14 2.62
N ASN A 337 24.44 -1.61 1.40
CA ASN A 337 24.25 -3.02 1.00
C ASN A 337 24.97 -4.02 1.93
N LEU A 338 26.02 -3.60 2.66
CA LEU A 338 26.73 -4.44 3.63
C LEU A 338 25.91 -4.73 4.90
N LEU A 339 24.86 -3.95 5.20
CA LEU A 339 23.91 -4.19 6.30
C LEU A 339 22.92 -5.32 5.94
N THR A 340 23.44 -6.47 5.52
CA THR A 340 22.61 -7.61 5.11
C THR A 340 21.86 -8.21 6.30
N PRO A 341 20.68 -8.85 6.10
CA PRO A 341 19.90 -9.46 7.19
C PRO A 341 20.66 -10.47 8.06
N SER A 342 21.75 -11.06 7.56
CA SER A 342 22.65 -11.92 8.33
C SER A 342 23.58 -11.11 9.26
N ARG A 343 24.15 -9.99 8.79
CA ARG A 343 25.00 -9.11 9.61
C ARG A 343 24.18 -8.29 10.62
N VAL A 344 23.02 -7.74 10.23
CA VAL A 344 22.12 -7.04 11.16
C VAL A 344 21.70 -7.96 12.32
N LYS A 345 21.31 -9.21 12.02
CA LYS A 345 20.97 -10.21 13.03
C LYS A 345 22.16 -10.61 13.91
N ALA A 346 23.39 -10.60 13.39
CA ALA A 346 24.58 -10.83 14.21
C ALA A 346 24.88 -9.63 15.12
N ALA A 347 24.71 -8.41 14.63
CA ALA A 347 24.94 -7.18 15.41
C ALA A 347 23.99 -7.04 16.61
N ALA A 348 22.75 -7.55 16.53
CA ALA A 348 21.83 -7.59 17.67
C ALA A 348 22.42 -8.33 18.90
N ALA A 349 23.41 -9.23 18.70
CA ALA A 349 24.12 -9.86 19.81
C ALA A 349 25.01 -8.89 20.63
N GLU A 350 25.27 -7.66 20.16
CA GLU A 350 25.97 -6.61 20.92
C GLU A 350 25.08 -5.94 21.98
N ILE A 351 23.77 -6.22 22.00
CA ILE A 351 22.86 -5.77 23.07
C ILE A 351 23.15 -6.62 24.31
N LYS A 352 23.70 -5.99 25.36
CA LYS A 352 24.09 -6.67 26.63
C LYS A 352 23.37 -6.13 27.87
N THR A 353 23.32 -4.81 28.02
CA THR A 353 22.81 -4.12 29.22
C THR A 353 21.36 -3.65 29.07
N GLY A 354 20.86 -3.50 27.84
CA GLY A 354 19.59 -2.83 27.56
C GLY A 354 19.64 -1.30 27.74
N GLU A 355 20.83 -0.71 27.88
CA GLU A 355 20.99 0.72 28.09
C GLU A 355 20.90 1.52 26.78
N ILE A 356 20.17 2.62 26.84
CA ILE A 356 19.86 3.48 25.70
C ILE A 356 20.81 4.69 25.70
N VAL A 357 21.50 4.90 24.58
CA VAL A 357 22.39 6.04 24.34
C VAL A 357 21.99 6.67 23.02
N ARG A 358 21.42 7.88 23.10
CA ARG A 358 21.17 8.72 21.92
C ARG A 358 22.48 9.33 21.44
N THR A 359 22.56 9.60 20.14
CA THR A 359 23.72 10.28 19.50
C THR A 359 23.35 11.56 18.74
N ASP A 360 22.13 12.09 18.94
CA ASP A 360 21.69 13.37 18.38
C ASP A 360 21.99 14.55 19.33
N LEU A 361 22.57 15.62 18.78
CA LEU A 361 22.54 16.94 19.40
C LEU A 361 21.13 17.54 19.25
N PRO A 362 20.69 18.41 20.18
CA PRO A 362 19.45 19.17 20.00
C PRO A 362 19.48 19.97 18.69
N LEU A 363 18.37 20.01 17.95
CA LEU A 363 18.31 20.62 16.60
C LEU A 363 18.77 22.10 16.52
N ASN A 364 18.79 22.80 17.65
CA ASN A 364 19.31 24.17 17.80
C ASN A 364 20.82 24.24 18.15
N VAL A 365 21.57 23.15 17.95
CA VAL A 365 23.00 23.02 18.25
C VAL A 365 23.72 22.44 17.01
N PRO A 366 24.80 23.08 16.52
CA PRO A 366 25.34 24.38 16.92
C PRO A 366 24.35 25.54 16.67
N ALA A 367 24.31 26.50 17.60
CA ALA A 367 23.40 27.65 17.52
C ALA A 367 23.72 28.58 16.34
N GLN A 368 25.00 28.64 15.96
CA GLN A 368 25.49 29.26 14.74
C GLN A 368 26.27 28.19 13.94
N PRO A 369 25.64 27.57 12.92
CA PRO A 369 26.30 26.56 12.09
C PRO A 369 27.52 27.09 11.34
N ALA A 370 28.45 26.19 11.06
CA ALA A 370 29.62 26.45 10.23
C ALA A 370 29.26 26.66 8.75
N PHE A 371 30.25 27.07 7.95
CA PHE A 371 30.16 27.14 6.48
C PHE A 371 29.06 28.08 5.92
N GLY A 372 28.51 28.97 6.74
CA GLY A 372 27.35 29.80 6.37
C GLY A 372 26.05 29.00 6.22
N ARG A 373 25.98 27.78 6.75
CA ARG A 373 24.75 26.96 6.79
C ARG A 373 23.70 27.67 7.68
N GLN A 374 22.42 27.42 7.39
CA GLN A 374 21.31 28.12 8.04
C GLN A 374 21.12 27.67 9.50
N ALA A 375 21.13 28.62 10.43
CA ALA A 375 20.72 28.38 11.81
C ALA A 375 19.26 27.90 11.90
N PHE A 376 19.03 26.88 12.74
CA PHE A 376 17.73 26.29 13.00
C PHE A 376 16.76 27.31 13.59
N LYS A 377 15.54 27.38 13.05
CA LYS A 377 14.45 28.18 13.60
C LYS A 377 13.30 27.25 14.00
N HIS A 378 12.78 27.45 15.19
CA HIS A 378 11.58 26.77 15.71
C HIS A 378 10.56 27.85 16.08
N GLN A 379 9.38 27.80 15.47
CA GLN A 379 8.25 28.67 15.78
C GLN A 379 7.07 27.85 16.30
N ILE A 380 6.68 28.06 17.57
CA ILE A 380 5.44 27.51 18.11
C ILE A 380 4.24 28.33 17.62
N LYS A 381 3.23 27.66 17.09
CA LYS A 381 2.01 28.23 16.51
C LYS A 381 0.80 27.77 17.32
N ALA A 382 0.17 28.67 18.05
CA ALA A 382 -1.08 28.36 18.75
C ALA A 382 -2.21 28.08 17.73
N LEU A 383 -2.77 26.86 17.76
CA LEU A 383 -4.03 26.54 17.08
C LEU A 383 -5.23 26.99 17.92
N SER A 384 -5.14 26.78 19.23
CA SER A 384 -6.09 27.28 20.22
C SER A 384 -5.30 27.68 21.47
N PRO A 385 -5.08 28.99 21.73
CA PRO A 385 -4.26 29.45 22.85
C PRO A 385 -4.71 28.87 24.19
N GLY A 386 -3.79 28.21 24.89
CA GLY A 386 -4.06 27.50 26.15
C GLY A 386 -4.52 26.04 26.02
N TYR A 387 -4.81 25.55 24.80
CA TYR A 387 -5.34 24.21 24.56
C TYR A 387 -4.58 23.41 23.49
N ALA A 388 -4.19 24.02 22.37
CA ALA A 388 -3.55 23.33 21.24
C ALA A 388 -2.51 24.21 20.54
N TYR A 389 -1.36 23.63 20.23
CA TYR A 389 -0.21 24.28 19.60
C TYR A 389 0.45 23.32 18.61
N ASP A 390 0.71 23.79 17.39
CA ASP A 390 1.67 23.19 16.46
C ASP A 390 3.06 23.80 16.70
N ASP A 391 4.09 23.24 16.09
CA ASP A 391 5.34 23.93 15.78
C ASP A 391 5.71 23.84 14.29
N THR A 392 6.63 24.71 13.85
CA THR A 392 7.28 24.63 12.54
C THR A 392 8.79 24.76 12.69
N TYR A 393 9.53 23.93 11.93
CA TYR A 393 10.99 23.96 11.90
C TYR A 393 11.47 24.46 10.53
N GLU A 394 12.37 25.45 10.53
CA GLU A 394 13.07 25.92 9.34
C GLU A 394 14.57 25.59 9.50
N LEU A 395 15.04 24.59 8.75
CA LEU A 395 16.36 24.00 8.94
C LEU A 395 17.05 23.67 7.61
N ASN A 396 18.38 23.61 7.65
CA ASN A 396 19.19 22.97 6.62
C ASN A 396 19.76 21.69 7.22
N THR A 397 19.59 20.55 6.55
CA THR A 397 19.88 19.19 7.05
C THR A 397 21.35 18.90 7.31
N GLN A 398 22.26 19.85 7.10
CA GLN A 398 23.70 19.71 7.36
C GLN A 398 24.17 20.69 8.46
N SER A 399 23.24 21.32 9.20
CA SER A 399 23.55 22.43 10.14
C SER A 399 23.79 21.98 11.59
N GLY A 400 23.50 20.72 11.88
CA GLY A 400 23.58 20.01 13.16
C GLY A 400 23.30 18.52 12.87
N THR A 401 23.62 17.63 13.82
CA THR A 401 23.82 16.17 13.62
C THR A 401 23.22 15.58 12.34
N GLN A 402 24.09 15.23 11.39
CA GLN A 402 23.67 14.85 10.04
C GLN A 402 24.30 13.56 9.50
N PHE A 403 23.64 13.00 8.49
CA PHE A 403 24.22 12.18 7.43
C PHE A 403 24.41 13.03 6.18
N ASP A 404 25.56 12.85 5.53
CA ASP A 404 25.85 13.36 4.21
C ASP A 404 25.53 12.26 3.19
N GLY A 405 24.54 12.53 2.33
CA GLY A 405 24.10 11.59 1.31
C GLY A 405 25.02 11.55 0.10
N PHE A 406 24.85 10.54 -0.75
CA PHE A 406 25.63 10.39 -1.99
C PHE A 406 25.41 11.53 -3.01
N ARG A 407 24.42 12.39 -2.77
CA ARG A 407 24.13 13.63 -3.50
C ARG A 407 24.82 14.88 -2.92
N HIS A 408 25.53 14.77 -1.78
CA HIS A 408 26.12 15.95 -1.11
C HIS A 408 27.39 16.46 -1.82
N VAL A 409 28.35 15.56 -2.10
CA VAL A 409 29.65 15.90 -2.72
C VAL A 409 29.92 14.97 -3.89
N ALA A 410 30.26 15.55 -5.04
CA ALA A 410 30.77 14.85 -6.22
C ALA A 410 32.30 14.71 -6.17
N ASP A 411 32.85 13.76 -6.91
CA ASP A 411 34.29 13.70 -7.16
C ASP A 411 34.77 14.96 -7.92
N PRO A 412 35.80 15.69 -7.44
CA PRO A 412 36.22 16.96 -8.03
C PRO A 412 37.00 16.83 -9.35
N GLU A 413 37.44 15.63 -9.78
CA GLU A 413 38.13 15.46 -11.06
C GLU A 413 37.17 15.10 -12.21
N THR A 414 36.07 14.40 -11.92
CA THR A 414 35.08 13.93 -12.92
C THR A 414 33.73 14.64 -12.84
N ALA A 415 33.40 15.29 -11.72
CA ALA A 415 32.08 15.83 -11.38
C ALA A 415 30.93 14.79 -11.31
N TYR A 416 31.26 13.49 -11.22
CA TYR A 416 30.28 12.45 -10.87
C TYR A 416 30.08 12.35 -9.36
N PHE A 417 28.82 12.24 -8.96
CA PHE A 417 28.39 11.66 -7.69
C PHE A 417 28.38 10.12 -7.80
N TYR A 418 28.02 9.42 -6.73
CA TYR A 418 28.03 7.95 -6.68
C TYR A 418 27.31 7.29 -7.87
N ASN A 419 27.88 6.19 -8.39
CA ASN A 419 27.30 5.31 -9.42
C ASN A 419 26.83 6.03 -10.70
N TRP A 420 27.70 6.86 -11.31
CA TRP A 420 27.39 7.73 -12.46
C TRP A 420 26.16 8.65 -12.21
N THR A 421 26.00 9.19 -11.00
CA THR A 421 24.97 10.21 -10.73
C THR A 421 25.56 11.59 -11.06
N THR A 422 24.77 12.47 -11.68
CA THR A 422 25.21 13.78 -12.17
C THR A 422 24.46 14.93 -11.53
N ALA A 423 24.92 16.16 -11.74
CA ALA A 423 24.18 17.36 -11.33
C ALA A 423 22.77 17.45 -11.99
N LYS A 424 22.55 16.83 -13.17
CA LYS A 424 21.23 16.81 -13.83
C LYS A 424 20.24 15.91 -13.09
N ASP A 425 20.68 14.76 -12.58
CA ASP A 425 19.84 13.85 -11.79
C ASP A 425 19.30 14.49 -10.50
N ILE A 426 20.01 15.49 -9.98
CA ILE A 426 19.73 16.16 -8.70
C ILE A 426 18.97 17.50 -8.92
N ALA A 427 19.42 18.30 -9.90
CA ALA A 427 19.00 19.68 -10.11
C ALA A 427 18.88 20.10 -11.59
N GLY A 428 18.70 19.12 -12.49
CA GLY A 428 18.36 19.35 -13.90
C GLY A 428 16.92 19.83 -14.10
N GLU A 429 16.55 19.99 -15.37
CA GLU A 429 15.18 20.38 -15.76
C GLU A 429 14.18 19.23 -15.51
N GLU A 430 12.88 19.55 -15.63
CA GLU A 430 11.80 18.58 -15.44
C GLU A 430 11.87 17.46 -16.48
N GLY A 431 12.02 16.21 -16.02
CA GLY A 431 12.34 15.05 -16.85
C GLY A 431 13.82 14.65 -16.90
N GLU A 432 14.75 15.52 -16.47
CA GLU A 432 16.14 15.13 -16.18
C GLU A 432 16.33 14.80 -14.70
N LYS A 433 15.78 15.64 -13.81
CA LYS A 433 15.82 15.43 -12.36
C LYS A 433 15.07 14.16 -11.96
N ASN A 434 15.67 13.36 -11.09
CA ASN A 434 15.12 12.10 -10.60
C ASN A 434 15.55 11.81 -9.14
N GLU A 435 15.29 10.60 -8.65
CA GLU A 435 15.55 10.19 -7.25
C GLU A 435 16.90 9.48 -7.03
N LYS A 436 17.65 9.15 -8.09
CA LYS A 436 18.88 8.33 -8.03
C LYS A 436 19.84 8.79 -6.93
N CYS A 437 20.22 7.87 -6.05
CA CYS A 437 21.09 8.10 -4.89
C CYS A 437 20.54 9.05 -3.81
N GLY A 438 19.22 9.29 -3.78
CA GLY A 438 18.53 10.06 -2.75
C GLY A 438 18.25 9.29 -1.44
N MET A 439 18.06 10.04 -0.34
CA MET A 439 17.88 9.49 1.02
C MET A 439 16.68 8.53 1.15
N ASN A 440 15.65 8.64 0.31
CA ASN A 440 14.51 7.72 0.29
C ASN A 440 14.93 6.25 0.01
N HIS A 441 15.99 6.01 -0.75
CA HIS A 441 16.52 4.66 -0.93
C HIS A 441 17.06 4.09 0.39
N TRP A 442 17.75 4.91 1.19
CA TRP A 442 18.28 4.49 2.49
C TRP A 442 17.14 4.26 3.49
N ALA A 443 16.09 5.08 3.44
CA ALA A 443 14.89 4.92 4.27
C ALA A 443 14.11 3.64 3.93
N ALA A 444 14.07 3.25 2.66
CA ALA A 444 13.45 1.99 2.21
C ALA A 444 14.25 0.73 2.61
N HIS A 445 15.58 0.85 2.81
CA HIS A 445 16.43 -0.25 3.29
C HIS A 445 16.46 -0.33 4.82
N GLY A 446 16.50 0.81 5.52
CA GLY A 446 16.79 0.91 6.94
C GLY A 446 18.29 0.85 7.24
N PHE A 447 18.69 1.42 8.39
CA PHE A 447 20.10 1.56 8.78
C PHE A 447 20.31 1.03 10.21
N ALA A 448 20.71 -0.23 10.34
CA ALA A 448 21.06 -0.85 11.63
C ALA A 448 22.23 -1.82 11.47
N GLY A 449 23.12 -1.92 12.46
CA GLY A 449 24.35 -2.70 12.37
C GLY A 449 25.20 -2.68 13.63
N ARG A 450 26.46 -3.13 13.53
CA ARG A 450 27.43 -3.07 14.63
C ARG A 450 28.20 -1.77 14.56
N GLY A 451 28.10 -0.96 15.62
CA GLY A 451 28.93 0.21 15.83
C GLY A 451 30.27 -0.14 16.48
N VAL A 452 31.34 0.57 16.10
CA VAL A 452 32.67 0.49 16.70
C VAL A 452 33.19 1.90 16.97
N LEU A 453 33.45 2.26 18.24
CA LEU A 453 33.90 3.60 18.63
C LEU A 453 35.42 3.67 18.84
N LEU A 454 36.06 4.68 18.26
CA LEU A 454 37.42 5.12 18.58
C LEU A 454 37.37 6.47 19.30
N ASP A 455 37.64 6.48 20.61
CA ASP A 455 37.63 7.67 21.46
C ASP A 455 39.01 8.33 21.48
N TYR A 456 39.34 8.96 20.34
CA TYR A 456 40.61 9.65 20.16
C TYR A 456 40.81 10.77 21.20
N ARG A 457 39.74 11.51 21.55
CA ARG A 457 39.81 12.59 22.54
C ARG A 457 40.25 12.10 23.93
N SER A 458 39.73 10.97 24.41
CA SER A 458 40.21 10.38 25.68
C SER A 458 41.63 9.81 25.56
N TYR A 459 41.96 9.14 24.45
CA TYR A 459 43.32 8.63 24.23
C TYR A 459 44.36 9.75 24.19
N ALA A 460 44.12 10.80 23.39
CA ALA A 460 45.00 11.97 23.31
C ALA A 460 45.24 12.59 24.69
N THR A 461 44.16 12.79 25.45
CA THR A 461 44.20 13.30 26.83
C THR A 461 45.03 12.39 27.75
N SER A 462 44.90 11.06 27.64
CA SER A 462 45.68 10.10 28.45
C SER A 462 47.18 10.10 28.11
N GLN A 463 47.55 10.51 26.89
CA GLN A 463 48.95 10.71 26.47
C GLN A 463 49.47 12.14 26.71
N GLY A 464 48.67 13.03 27.32
CA GLY A 464 49.02 14.44 27.50
C GLY A 464 49.03 15.27 26.21
N LYS A 465 48.42 14.78 25.12
CA LYS A 465 48.18 15.55 23.91
C LYS A 465 46.94 16.43 24.12
N THR A 466 47.13 17.76 24.11
CA THR A 466 46.03 18.74 24.15
C THR A 466 45.93 19.46 22.81
N TYR A 467 44.71 19.56 22.28
CA TYR A 467 44.37 20.32 21.06
C TYR A 467 42.96 20.92 21.20
N ASP A 468 42.68 21.95 20.42
CA ASP A 468 41.36 22.58 20.30
C ASP A 468 40.66 21.99 19.05
N SER A 469 39.45 21.47 19.22
CA SER A 469 38.64 20.90 18.11
C SER A 469 38.31 21.89 16.98
N ALA A 470 38.39 23.20 17.22
CA ALA A 470 38.20 24.25 16.23
C ALA A 470 39.52 24.76 15.61
N THR A 471 40.49 23.84 15.49
CA THR A 471 41.76 24.01 14.77
C THR A 471 42.00 22.80 13.86
N SER A 472 42.86 22.91 12.85
CA SER A 472 43.15 21.86 11.88
C SER A 472 44.01 20.72 12.45
N HIS A 473 43.56 20.11 13.55
CA HIS A 473 44.21 18.97 14.19
C HIS A 473 43.90 17.68 13.43
N ALA A 474 44.90 17.12 12.77
CA ALA A 474 44.77 15.92 11.95
C ALA A 474 44.95 14.64 12.78
N ILE A 475 43.94 13.77 12.78
CA ILE A 475 43.96 12.45 13.41
C ILE A 475 44.50 11.44 12.39
N THR A 476 45.76 11.03 12.58
CA THR A 476 46.47 10.10 11.67
C THR A 476 46.04 8.65 11.84
N TYR A 477 46.35 7.77 10.87
CA TYR A 477 46.18 6.32 11.05
C TYR A 477 47.04 5.80 12.21
N ALA A 478 48.21 6.38 12.45
CA ALA A 478 49.04 6.05 13.61
C ALA A 478 48.37 6.43 14.94
N ASP A 479 47.66 7.57 14.99
CA ASP A 479 46.83 7.98 16.12
C ASP A 479 45.64 7.03 16.31
N LEU A 480 44.91 6.67 15.25
CA LEU A 480 43.78 5.73 15.31
C LEU A 480 44.21 4.32 15.76
N LEU A 481 45.34 3.82 15.25
CA LEU A 481 45.91 2.52 15.63
C LEU A 481 46.36 2.50 17.09
N ALA A 482 46.93 3.60 17.58
CA ALA A 482 47.29 3.74 18.99
C ALA A 482 46.06 3.91 19.91
N THR A 483 45.00 4.55 19.40
CA THR A 483 43.69 4.71 20.06
C THR A 483 43.01 3.36 20.25
N GLY A 484 42.84 2.58 19.18
CA GLY A 484 42.31 1.22 19.26
C GLY A 484 43.14 0.35 20.20
N LYS A 485 44.48 0.39 20.10
CA LYS A 485 45.37 -0.34 21.02
C LYS A 485 45.21 0.09 22.48
N HIS A 486 44.96 1.36 22.77
CA HIS A 486 44.67 1.86 24.12
C HIS A 486 43.31 1.37 24.65
N GLN A 487 42.35 1.19 23.75
CA GLN A 487 41.02 0.64 24.01
C GLN A 487 40.97 -0.90 24.04
N GLY A 488 42.05 -1.59 23.68
CA GLY A 488 42.11 -3.05 23.60
C GLY A 488 41.55 -3.66 22.30
N LEU A 489 41.42 -2.87 21.23
CA LEU A 489 40.80 -3.24 19.96
C LEU A 489 41.79 -3.10 18.79
N ASP A 490 41.96 -4.16 18.00
CA ASP A 490 42.80 -4.16 16.80
C ASP A 490 41.99 -3.66 15.60
N ILE A 491 42.20 -2.41 15.20
CA ILE A 491 41.41 -1.74 14.16
C ILE A 491 41.61 -2.30 12.75
N ARG A 492 42.46 -3.30 12.54
CA ARG A 492 42.65 -3.93 11.23
C ARG A 492 41.43 -4.77 10.86
N PRO A 493 41.16 -5.01 9.55
CA PRO A 493 40.08 -5.90 9.15
C PRO A 493 40.32 -7.34 9.62
N ALA A 494 39.23 -8.07 9.88
CA ALA A 494 39.28 -9.49 10.28
C ALA A 494 40.01 -10.38 9.26
N SER A 495 40.04 -10.00 7.96
CA SER A 495 40.83 -10.66 6.93
C SER A 495 42.36 -10.59 7.17
N GLN A 496 42.81 -9.60 7.96
CA GLN A 496 44.19 -9.44 8.42
C GLN A 496 44.37 -9.85 9.90
N GLY A 497 43.33 -10.40 10.53
CA GLY A 497 43.33 -10.80 11.94
C GLY A 497 43.24 -9.65 12.93
N GLY A 498 42.53 -8.57 12.60
CA GLY A 498 42.01 -7.60 13.58
C GLY A 498 40.52 -7.82 13.89
N ASP A 499 39.90 -6.88 14.61
CA ASP A 499 38.55 -7.01 15.17
C ASP A 499 37.44 -6.42 14.28
N ILE A 500 37.79 -5.64 13.25
CA ILE A 500 36.84 -4.96 12.37
C ILE A 500 36.22 -5.95 11.38
N GLN A 501 34.89 -5.95 11.31
CA GLN A 501 34.09 -6.80 10.44
C GLN A 501 33.51 -5.99 9.28
N ILE A 502 33.39 -6.66 8.12
CA ILE A 502 32.71 -6.11 6.94
C ILE A 502 31.30 -5.68 7.33
N GLY A 503 30.93 -4.43 7.05
CA GLY A 503 29.63 -3.85 7.39
C GLY A 503 29.57 -3.15 8.76
N ASP A 504 30.66 -3.13 9.54
CA ASP A 504 30.74 -2.30 10.75
C ASP A 504 30.50 -0.81 10.44
N ILE A 505 29.97 -0.08 11.42
CA ILE A 505 29.75 1.37 11.37
C ILE A 505 30.81 2.00 12.28
N LEU A 506 31.74 2.76 11.69
CA LEU A 506 32.83 3.39 12.41
C LEU A 506 32.36 4.68 13.09
N PHE A 507 32.67 4.84 14.38
CA PHE A 507 32.48 6.07 15.13
C PHE A 507 33.84 6.62 15.57
N VAL A 508 34.07 7.93 15.44
CA VAL A 508 35.31 8.58 15.91
C VAL A 508 34.97 9.84 16.71
N ARG A 509 35.43 9.90 17.97
CA ARG A 509 35.24 11.05 18.86
C ARG A 509 36.51 11.92 18.89
N SER A 510 36.44 13.07 18.23
CA SER A 510 37.47 14.11 18.16
C SER A 510 37.38 15.16 19.27
N GLY A 511 36.27 15.21 20.01
CA GLY A 511 36.06 16.11 21.15
C GLY A 511 35.40 17.45 20.81
N PHE A 512 34.76 17.59 19.65
CA PHE A 512 34.06 18.84 19.30
C PHE A 512 32.90 19.12 20.26
N VAL A 513 32.07 18.11 20.58
CA VAL A 513 30.92 18.28 21.47
C VAL A 513 31.37 18.67 22.89
N GLN A 514 32.39 17.98 23.42
CA GLN A 514 33.05 18.32 24.67
C GLN A 514 33.50 19.80 24.70
N ASP A 515 34.20 20.24 23.68
CA ASP A 515 34.75 21.60 23.63
C ASP A 515 33.65 22.65 23.41
N TYR A 516 32.67 22.38 22.54
CA TYR A 516 31.53 23.27 22.29
C TYR A 516 30.77 23.58 23.58
N HIS A 517 30.53 22.58 24.42
CA HIS A 517 29.89 22.77 25.73
C HIS A 517 30.80 23.41 26.80
N SER A 518 32.11 23.49 26.57
CA SER A 518 33.06 24.19 27.44
C SER A 518 33.25 25.67 27.10
N ARG A 519 33.04 26.06 25.83
CA ARG A 519 33.17 27.43 25.33
C ARG A 519 31.91 28.26 25.61
N SER A 520 32.04 29.57 25.66
CA SER A 520 30.89 30.48 25.72
C SER A 520 30.14 30.53 24.38
N SER A 521 28.85 30.92 24.41
CA SER A 521 28.03 31.08 23.20
C SER A 521 28.67 32.02 22.18
N SER A 522 29.29 33.12 22.63
CA SER A 522 29.99 34.09 21.79
C SER A 522 31.28 33.56 21.15
N GLU A 523 31.97 32.62 21.81
CA GLU A 523 33.13 31.94 21.20
C GLU A 523 32.65 30.96 20.13
N ASN A 524 31.65 30.13 20.43
CA ASN A 524 31.07 29.20 19.46
C ASN A 524 30.45 29.92 18.24
N GLU A 525 29.80 31.09 18.45
CA GLU A 525 29.32 31.97 17.38
C GLU A 525 30.47 32.48 16.50
N ALA A 526 31.55 32.99 17.10
CA ALA A 526 32.72 33.47 16.37
C ALA A 526 33.43 32.35 15.58
N LEU A 527 33.43 31.11 16.09
CA LEU A 527 33.93 29.93 15.39
C LEU A 527 33.05 29.56 14.18
N GLY A 528 31.73 29.52 14.37
CA GLY A 528 30.77 29.23 13.30
C GLY A 528 30.80 30.28 12.16
N LEU A 529 31.03 31.55 12.50
CA LEU A 529 31.11 32.67 11.55
C LEU A 529 32.46 32.81 10.80
N ARG A 530 33.45 31.94 11.04
CA ARG A 530 34.72 31.98 10.29
C ARG A 530 34.50 31.77 8.77
N ALA A 531 35.34 32.37 7.95
CA ALA A 531 35.23 32.33 6.49
C ALA A 531 35.55 30.94 5.91
N TYR A 532 34.84 30.52 4.87
CA TYR A 532 35.12 29.25 4.17
C TYR A 532 36.37 29.31 3.28
N ALA A 533 36.54 30.43 2.56
CA ALA A 533 37.66 30.65 1.65
C ALA A 533 38.91 31.15 2.39
N PRO A 534 40.14 30.90 1.86
CA PRO A 534 41.38 31.31 2.50
C PRO A 534 41.57 32.84 2.53
N SER A 535 41.10 33.49 3.60
CA SER A 535 41.82 34.64 4.14
C SER A 535 43.18 34.15 4.65
N GLY A 536 44.25 34.93 4.42
CA GLY A 536 45.64 34.57 4.78
C GLY A 536 45.95 34.61 6.28
N ASP A 537 45.01 34.16 7.11
CA ASP A 537 44.95 34.26 8.56
C ASP A 537 44.11 33.08 9.07
N ALA A 538 44.74 32.13 9.77
CA ALA A 538 44.13 30.86 10.15
C ALA A 538 42.98 31.02 11.17
N ASP A 539 43.07 32.03 12.04
CA ASP A 539 42.04 32.28 13.06
C ASP A 539 40.72 32.79 12.45
N LYS A 540 40.75 33.20 11.18
CA LYS A 540 39.61 33.75 10.43
C LYS A 540 38.96 32.76 9.46
N ILE A 541 39.54 31.57 9.24
CA ILE A 541 38.98 30.55 8.34
C ILE A 541 38.41 29.36 9.12
N GLN A 542 37.39 28.71 8.56
CA GLN A 542 36.88 27.43 9.07
C GLN A 542 38.07 26.47 9.27
N CYS A 543 38.19 25.92 10.48
CA CYS A 543 39.25 25.01 10.90
C CYS A 543 38.64 24.01 11.88
N TRP A 544 38.75 22.72 11.60
CA TRP A 544 38.12 21.67 12.42
C TRP A 544 39.03 20.44 12.52
N ALA A 545 39.03 19.81 13.69
CA ALA A 545 39.73 18.55 13.93
C ALA A 545 38.99 17.39 13.24
N GLY A 546 39.73 16.44 12.71
CA GLY A 546 39.15 15.30 11.99
C GLY A 546 40.22 14.35 11.45
N LEU A 547 39.80 13.33 10.70
CA LEU A 547 40.74 12.34 10.15
C LEU A 547 41.69 12.98 9.12
N SER A 548 42.96 12.58 9.12
CA SER A 548 43.88 12.96 8.05
C SER A 548 43.52 12.25 6.75
N SER A 549 43.70 12.92 5.60
CA SER A 549 43.55 12.30 4.29
C SER A 549 44.87 11.69 3.79
N GLU A 550 45.57 10.95 4.65
CA GLU A 550 46.76 10.17 4.28
C GLU A 550 46.39 8.86 3.58
N GLU A 551 47.37 8.18 2.96
CA GLU A 551 47.10 6.98 2.16
C GLU A 551 46.72 5.79 3.04
N GLU A 552 47.30 5.74 4.24
CA GLU A 552 47.04 4.75 5.28
C GLU A 552 45.59 4.85 5.78
N VAL A 553 45.08 6.06 6.07
CA VAL A 553 43.66 6.26 6.45
C VAL A 553 42.72 5.88 5.31
N ARG A 554 43.00 6.31 4.06
CA ARG A 554 42.17 5.92 2.90
C ARG A 554 42.12 4.41 2.70
N THR A 555 43.28 3.75 2.72
CA THR A 555 43.40 2.30 2.53
C THR A 555 42.69 1.56 3.66
N TRP A 556 42.83 2.01 4.91
CA TRP A 556 42.15 1.43 6.07
C TRP A 556 40.63 1.57 6.00
N LEU A 557 40.09 2.78 5.72
CA LEU A 557 38.65 3.01 5.57
C LEU A 557 38.06 2.20 4.40
N HIS A 558 38.81 2.08 3.31
CA HIS A 558 38.39 1.25 2.18
C HIS A 558 38.39 -0.24 2.56
N ASP A 559 39.54 -0.80 2.94
CA ASP A 559 39.77 -2.25 3.05
C ASP A 559 39.11 -2.89 4.29
N CYS A 560 38.69 -2.08 5.27
CA CYS A 560 37.81 -2.54 6.35
C CYS A 560 36.38 -2.83 5.90
N TYR A 561 35.94 -2.26 4.77
CA TYR A 561 34.55 -2.33 4.30
C TYR A 561 33.55 -1.93 5.39
N PHE A 562 33.84 -0.82 6.08
CA PHE A 562 32.88 -0.13 6.92
C PHE A 562 31.66 0.31 6.10
N THR A 563 30.46 0.16 6.65
CA THR A 563 29.21 0.68 6.08
C THR A 563 29.27 2.21 5.97
N ALA A 564 29.62 2.90 7.06
CA ALA A 564 29.65 4.36 7.17
C ALA A 564 30.70 4.81 8.21
N GLY A 565 31.07 6.10 8.17
CA GLY A 565 31.97 6.74 9.15
C GLY A 565 31.28 7.94 9.79
N LEU A 566 31.10 7.92 11.12
CA LEU A 566 30.28 8.86 11.87
C LEU A 566 31.14 9.58 12.94
N GLY A 567 31.21 10.91 12.89
CA GLY A 567 32.04 11.74 13.75
C GLY A 567 31.26 12.76 14.58
N ASP A 568 31.88 13.23 15.66
CA ASP A 568 31.35 14.32 16.49
C ASP A 568 31.72 15.73 15.98
N SER A 569 32.66 15.83 15.03
CA SER A 569 33.15 17.09 14.46
C SER A 569 32.21 17.68 13.41
N PRO A 570 32.25 19.01 13.12
CA PRO A 570 31.58 19.63 11.98
C PRO A 570 32.17 19.28 10.61
N THR A 571 33.27 18.52 10.56
CA THR A 571 33.78 17.84 9.36
C THR A 571 34.37 16.46 9.70
N TRP A 572 34.09 15.45 8.89
CA TRP A 572 34.67 14.10 9.09
C TRP A 572 36.20 14.05 8.94
N GLU A 573 36.74 14.69 7.89
CA GLU A 573 38.18 14.91 7.76
C GLU A 573 38.63 16.21 8.45
N VAL A 574 39.93 16.35 8.68
CA VAL A 574 40.52 17.61 9.15
C VAL A 574 40.27 18.74 8.15
N PHE A 575 39.75 19.88 8.64
CA PHE A 575 39.42 21.04 7.80
C PHE A 575 40.42 22.21 8.04
N PRO A 576 40.89 22.91 6.99
CA PRO A 576 40.61 22.67 5.58
C PRO A 576 41.29 21.40 5.05
N PRO A 577 40.62 20.61 4.18
CA PRO A 577 41.15 19.38 3.63
C PRO A 577 42.32 19.67 2.66
N PRO A 578 43.17 18.66 2.37
CA PRO A 578 44.20 18.80 1.34
C PRO A 578 43.57 19.05 -0.02
N ALA A 579 44.19 19.94 -0.82
CA ALA A 579 43.69 20.39 -2.12
C ALA A 579 43.54 19.28 -3.19
N LYS A 580 43.98 18.05 -2.89
CA LYS A 580 43.60 16.82 -3.59
C LYS A 580 43.43 15.70 -2.57
N GLY A 581 42.42 14.86 -2.78
CA GLY A 581 42.25 13.59 -2.07
C GLY A 581 41.60 13.67 -0.68
N ALA A 582 40.74 14.67 -0.45
CA ALA A 582 39.82 14.72 0.69
C ALA A 582 38.98 13.43 0.79
N LEU A 583 38.63 13.01 2.01
CA LEU A 583 37.91 11.77 2.28
C LEU A 583 36.46 11.83 1.80
N HIS A 584 35.79 12.99 1.87
CA HIS A 584 34.42 13.19 1.35
C HIS A 584 34.22 12.66 -0.07
N GLY A 585 35.10 13.01 -1.01
CA GLY A 585 35.00 12.57 -2.41
C GLY A 585 35.19 11.06 -2.57
N PHE A 586 36.16 10.47 -1.85
CA PHE A 586 36.37 9.03 -1.85
C PHE A 586 35.19 8.27 -1.24
N MET A 587 34.73 8.69 -0.06
CA MET A 587 33.69 7.98 0.67
C MET A 587 32.34 8.10 -0.05
N LEU A 588 31.87 9.32 -0.33
CA LEU A 588 30.55 9.51 -0.93
C LEU A 588 30.54 9.12 -2.42
N ALA A 589 31.37 9.76 -3.25
CA ALA A 589 31.31 9.57 -4.69
C ALA A 589 32.00 8.28 -5.17
N CYS A 590 33.22 7.98 -4.71
CA CYS A 590 33.93 6.78 -5.18
C CYS A 590 33.36 5.49 -4.57
N TRP A 591 33.08 5.45 -3.26
CA TRP A 591 32.79 4.19 -2.55
C TRP A 591 31.33 3.98 -2.16
N GLY A 592 30.48 5.01 -2.20
CA GLY A 592 29.11 4.92 -1.69
C GLY A 592 29.05 4.64 -0.18
N MET A 593 30.00 5.18 0.58
CA MET A 593 30.13 5.07 2.03
C MET A 593 29.59 6.36 2.68
N PRO A 594 28.44 6.32 3.39
CA PRO A 594 27.93 7.49 4.09
C PRO A 594 28.91 8.07 5.10
N ILE A 595 28.88 9.40 5.20
CA ILE A 595 29.50 10.17 6.28
C ILE A 595 28.40 10.63 7.23
N GLY A 596 28.70 10.71 8.52
CA GLY A 596 27.88 11.42 9.49
C GLY A 596 28.75 12.34 10.35
N GLU A 597 28.19 13.47 10.75
CA GLU A 597 28.92 14.55 11.41
C GLU A 597 28.10 15.15 12.56
N MET A 598 28.80 15.79 13.50
CA MET A 598 28.22 16.41 14.71
C MET A 598 27.34 15.45 15.55
N LEU A 599 27.70 14.16 15.65
CA LEU A 599 27.06 13.23 16.59
C LEU A 599 27.45 13.54 18.05
N ASP A 600 26.50 13.42 18.98
CA ASP A 600 26.82 13.37 20.42
C ASP A 600 27.41 11.99 20.76
N LEU A 601 28.73 11.96 20.95
CA LEU A 601 29.46 10.76 21.34
C LEU A 601 29.93 10.80 22.80
N GLU A 602 29.55 11.82 23.59
CA GLU A 602 30.02 11.99 24.97
C GLU A 602 29.50 10.87 25.87
N LYS A 603 28.17 10.67 25.91
CA LYS A 603 27.56 9.57 26.66
C LYS A 603 28.01 8.20 26.12
N MET A 604 28.19 8.06 24.81
CA MET A 604 28.64 6.79 24.22
C MET A 604 30.06 6.44 24.69
N ALA A 605 30.98 7.40 24.75
CA ALA A 605 32.32 7.21 25.28
C ALA A 605 32.32 6.85 26.78
N GLU A 606 31.48 7.51 27.60
CA GLU A 606 31.33 7.16 29.02
C GLU A 606 30.84 5.72 29.23
N VAL A 607 29.85 5.28 28.46
CA VAL A 607 29.30 3.92 28.54
C VAL A 607 30.32 2.90 28.05
N CYS A 608 30.90 3.07 26.87
CA CYS A 608 31.91 2.15 26.33
C CYS A 608 33.11 1.98 27.28
N LYS A 609 33.54 3.08 27.93
CA LYS A 609 34.62 3.08 28.92
C LYS A 609 34.23 2.39 30.24
N ARG A 610 32.98 2.52 30.69
CA ARG A 610 32.47 1.85 31.90
C ARG A 610 32.33 0.34 31.71
N GLU A 611 31.83 -0.08 30.56
CA GLU A 611 31.60 -1.50 30.23
C GLU A 611 32.87 -2.19 29.65
N GLU A 612 34.01 -1.49 29.62
CA GLU A 612 35.30 -1.89 29.00
C GLU A 612 35.14 -2.46 27.57
N ARG A 613 34.16 -1.95 26.81
CA ARG A 613 33.76 -2.49 25.50
C ARG A 613 33.41 -1.38 24.51
N TRP A 614 34.00 -1.45 23.33
CA TRP A 614 33.93 -0.40 22.30
C TRP A 614 33.11 -0.80 21.06
N THR A 615 32.38 -1.92 21.16
CA THR A 615 31.42 -2.41 20.16
C THR A 615 30.00 -2.39 20.73
N PHE A 616 29.03 -2.02 19.89
CA PHE A 616 27.62 -1.88 20.27
C PHE A 616 26.69 -2.15 19.08
N PHE A 617 25.40 -2.33 19.35
CA PHE A 617 24.37 -2.29 18.31
C PHE A 617 23.99 -0.83 18.05
N PHE A 618 23.88 -0.44 16.78
CA PHE A 618 23.47 0.91 16.38
C PHE A 618 22.32 0.83 15.37
N THR A 619 21.43 1.81 15.42
CA THR A 619 20.31 1.99 14.49
C THR A 619 20.08 3.49 14.25
N ALA A 620 19.63 3.87 13.06
CA ALA A 620 19.26 5.25 12.74
C ALA A 620 18.07 5.29 11.77
N GLY A 621 17.13 6.20 12.03
CA GLY A 621 16.07 6.58 11.11
C GLY A 621 16.61 7.56 10.06
N THR A 622 16.81 7.08 8.84
CA THR A 622 17.14 7.91 7.68
C THR A 622 15.87 8.56 7.11
N PRO A 623 15.88 9.84 6.71
CA PRO A 623 14.67 10.52 6.28
C PRO A 623 14.17 10.01 4.93
N ASN A 624 12.89 9.65 4.87
CA ASN A 624 12.22 9.26 3.62
C ASN A 624 11.89 10.49 2.75
N CYS A 625 12.92 11.15 2.23
CA CYS A 625 12.83 12.32 1.37
C CYS A 625 13.20 11.94 -0.07
N PRO A 626 12.24 11.88 -1.02
CA PRO A 626 12.50 11.55 -2.42
C PRO A 626 13.57 12.43 -3.06
N GLY A 627 14.68 11.83 -3.47
CA GLY A 627 15.82 12.54 -4.05
C GLY A 627 16.57 13.46 -3.07
N GLY A 628 16.34 13.34 -1.75
CA GLY A 628 16.98 14.17 -0.72
C GLY A 628 18.52 14.06 -0.73
N VAL A 629 19.19 15.17 -0.39
CA VAL A 629 20.66 15.33 -0.52
C VAL A 629 21.44 14.74 0.66
N GLY A 630 20.87 14.84 1.86
CA GLY A 630 21.40 14.42 3.15
C GLY A 630 20.27 14.47 4.19
N GLY A 631 20.54 14.17 5.45
CA GLY A 631 19.50 14.03 6.47
C GLY A 631 19.99 14.10 7.90
N HIS A 632 19.10 14.07 8.89
CA HIS A 632 19.49 13.95 10.30
C HIS A 632 19.74 12.49 10.71
N VAL A 633 20.60 12.28 11.70
CA VAL A 633 20.84 10.96 12.32
C VAL A 633 19.82 10.78 13.46
N ASN A 634 18.57 10.49 13.12
CA ASN A 634 17.50 10.31 14.11
C ASN A 634 17.62 8.93 14.79
N ASP A 635 18.20 8.85 15.99
CA ASP A 635 18.16 7.62 16.81
C ASP A 635 16.78 7.44 17.47
N CYS A 636 16.27 6.21 17.45
CA CYS A 636 15.08 5.77 18.16
C CYS A 636 15.18 4.26 18.43
N GLN A 637 15.44 3.88 19.68
CA GLN A 637 15.63 2.49 20.09
C GLN A 637 14.33 1.78 20.49
N ALA A 638 14.20 0.51 20.10
CA ALA A 638 13.40 -0.49 20.83
C ALA A 638 13.80 -1.92 20.43
N GLU A 639 14.43 -2.69 21.33
CA GLU A 639 14.42 -4.16 21.26
C GLU A 639 14.18 -4.78 22.64
N SER A 640 13.09 -5.54 22.78
CA SER A 640 13.19 -6.98 23.09
C SER A 640 11.81 -7.62 23.34
N CYS A 641 11.24 -8.26 22.31
CA CYS A 641 10.60 -9.60 22.37
C CYS A 641 9.72 -9.91 21.14
N GLY A 642 10.21 -10.77 20.25
CA GLY A 642 9.38 -11.80 19.59
C GLY A 642 8.18 -11.36 18.73
N GLY A 643 8.12 -10.13 18.24
CA GLY A 643 7.04 -9.65 17.36
C GLY A 643 7.50 -8.47 16.51
N LEU A 644 7.05 -8.41 15.25
CA LEU A 644 7.52 -7.40 14.30
C LEU A 644 6.91 -6.02 14.61
N HIS A 645 7.57 -5.25 15.47
CA HIS A 645 7.30 -3.84 15.68
C HIS A 645 8.01 -2.98 14.62
N ILE A 646 7.32 -1.94 14.16
CA ILE A 646 7.90 -0.86 13.34
C ILE A 646 7.88 0.39 14.22
N SER A 647 9.05 0.92 14.56
CA SER A 647 9.18 2.16 15.32
C SER A 647 8.89 3.34 14.42
N PHE A 648 7.85 4.12 14.75
CA PHE A 648 7.67 5.46 14.20
C PHE A 648 8.66 6.42 14.90
N VAL A 649 9.06 7.48 14.20
CA VAL A 649 9.71 8.66 14.81
C VAL A 649 8.74 9.85 14.76
N PRO A 650 8.06 10.17 15.87
CA PRO A 650 7.42 11.47 16.07
C PRO A 650 7.81 12.14 17.41
N PRO A 651 8.00 13.46 17.46
CA PRO A 651 7.83 14.24 18.68
C PRO A 651 6.37 14.69 18.84
N SER A 652 5.94 14.89 20.09
CA SER A 652 4.57 15.25 20.53
C SER A 652 3.51 14.13 20.34
N LEU A 653 2.59 13.86 21.28
CA LEU A 653 2.39 14.35 22.65
C LEU A 653 2.21 13.20 23.64
N LEU A 654 2.74 13.35 24.86
CA LEU A 654 2.44 12.49 26.01
C LEU A 654 1.71 13.31 27.07
N PHE A 655 0.47 12.95 27.37
CA PHE A 655 -0.18 13.33 28.62
C PHE A 655 -0.09 12.18 29.61
N GLN A 656 0.69 12.34 30.67
CA GLN A 656 0.63 11.44 31.81
C GLN A 656 -0.59 11.78 32.67
N SER A 657 -1.39 10.77 33.00
CA SER A 657 -2.18 10.77 34.24
C SER A 657 -1.69 9.62 35.11
N THR A 658 -1.40 9.92 36.38
CA THR A 658 -0.82 8.97 37.34
C THR A 658 -1.87 8.52 38.35
N THR A 659 -2.33 7.27 38.21
CA THR A 659 -3.10 6.58 39.27
C THR A 659 -2.60 5.17 39.49
N SER A 660 -2.56 4.76 40.76
CA SER A 660 -1.89 3.55 41.23
C SER A 660 -2.71 2.28 41.01
N ALA A 661 -2.13 1.30 40.31
CA ALA A 661 -2.64 -0.06 40.27
C ALA A 661 -2.12 -0.86 41.49
N ASN A 662 -2.95 -1.04 42.54
CA ASN A 662 -2.73 -2.13 43.50
C ASN A 662 -3.99 -2.51 44.32
N ARG A 663 -4.77 -3.48 43.80
CA ARG A 663 -5.66 -4.37 44.57
C ARG A 663 -5.67 -5.74 43.86
N SER A 664 -4.92 -6.73 44.33
CA SER A 664 -5.21 -7.59 45.50
C SER A 664 -6.30 -8.63 45.25
N HIS A 665 -5.90 -9.86 44.91
CA HIS A 665 -6.63 -11.04 45.37
C HIS A 665 -6.29 -11.31 46.84
N ALA A 666 -7.23 -11.92 47.57
CA ALA A 666 -7.14 -12.11 49.01
C ALA A 666 -6.43 -13.41 49.41
N HIS A 667 -5.80 -13.41 50.58
CA HIS A 667 -6.17 -14.36 51.64
C HIS A 667 -5.73 -13.87 53.04
N ASP A 668 -6.70 -13.92 53.96
CA ASP A 668 -6.62 -14.12 55.42
C ASP A 668 -5.89 -13.19 56.43
N MET A 669 -6.68 -12.91 57.48
CA MET A 669 -6.34 -12.88 58.92
C MET A 669 -5.70 -11.66 59.62
N ALA A 670 -6.55 -11.03 60.44
CA ALA A 670 -6.35 -10.71 61.87
C ALA A 670 -5.67 -9.39 62.34
N SER A 671 -6.53 -8.35 62.40
CA SER A 671 -6.88 -7.61 63.65
C SER A 671 -6.12 -6.34 64.12
N LYS A 672 -6.91 -5.49 64.81
CA LYS A 672 -6.59 -4.37 65.74
C LYS A 672 -6.45 -2.92 65.20
N THR A 673 -7.44 -2.13 65.61
CA THR A 673 -7.49 -0.66 65.86
C THR A 673 -6.56 -0.23 67.03
N PRO A 674 -6.34 1.08 67.37
CA PRO A 674 -7.27 2.23 67.26
C PRO A 674 -6.70 3.65 66.95
N GLU A 675 -7.61 4.64 66.88
CA GLU A 675 -7.57 6.08 67.31
C GLU A 675 -6.31 6.97 67.06
N GLY A 676 -6.41 8.30 66.80
CA GLY A 676 -7.55 9.22 66.67
C GLY A 676 -7.11 10.72 66.60
N GLU A 677 -8.08 11.66 66.48
CA GLU A 677 -7.92 13.13 66.64
C GLU A 677 -7.03 13.94 65.64
N ARG A 678 -6.95 15.29 65.69
CA ARG A 678 -7.97 16.33 65.34
C ARG A 678 -7.33 17.76 65.26
N ARG A 679 -7.79 18.62 64.32
CA ARG A 679 -7.69 20.13 64.25
C ARG A 679 -6.35 20.82 63.84
N GLY A 680 -6.49 21.97 63.15
CA GLY A 680 -5.49 23.07 62.97
C GLY A 680 -5.69 24.23 63.96
N PRO A 681 -5.15 25.48 63.79
CA PRO A 681 -5.58 26.40 62.69
C PRO A 681 -4.65 27.60 62.23
N ASN A 682 -5.03 28.24 61.11
CA ASN A 682 -5.04 29.67 60.67
C ASN A 682 -3.92 30.74 60.94
N GLY A 683 -3.68 31.58 59.90
CA GLY A 683 -3.18 33.00 59.94
C GLY A 683 -1.90 33.25 59.08
N GLY A 684 -1.68 34.33 58.30
CA GLY A 684 -2.40 35.59 57.98
C GLY A 684 -1.52 36.84 58.26
N SER A 685 -1.47 37.96 57.51
CA SER A 685 -2.02 38.47 56.21
C SER A 685 -1.25 39.80 55.85
N SER A 686 -1.47 40.71 54.87
CA SER A 686 -2.34 40.92 53.67
C SER A 686 -1.97 42.24 52.93
N GLY A 687 -2.08 42.33 51.58
CA GLY A 687 -2.12 43.60 50.79
C GLY A 687 -0.96 43.82 49.79
N ASN A 688 -1.09 44.42 48.60
CA ASN A 688 -2.23 45.05 47.86
C ASN A 688 -2.04 44.81 46.33
N ALA A 689 -3.02 44.96 45.42
CA ALA A 689 -4.24 45.79 45.44
C ALA A 689 -5.42 45.23 44.60
N ALA A 690 -6.65 45.68 44.92
CA ALA A 690 -7.74 46.16 44.02
C ALA A 690 -8.17 45.31 42.77
N ILE A 691 -9.44 44.97 42.48
CA ILE A 691 -10.79 45.26 43.05
C ILE A 691 -11.66 43.97 43.02
N ALA A 692 -12.80 43.96 43.72
CA ALA A 692 -13.63 42.78 44.03
C ALA A 692 -14.50 42.19 42.90
N ASN A 693 -14.89 40.93 43.09
CA ASN A 693 -15.83 40.12 42.31
C ASN A 693 -17.17 39.95 43.06
N ILE A 694 -18.31 40.15 42.41
CA ILE A 694 -19.63 39.60 42.82
C ILE A 694 -20.44 39.22 41.55
N ASN A 695 -21.06 38.04 41.58
CA ASN A 695 -22.02 37.40 40.65
C ASN A 695 -22.44 38.16 39.36
N PRO A 696 -22.32 37.51 38.18
CA PRO A 696 -23.05 37.92 36.98
C PRO A 696 -24.55 37.62 37.12
N GLN A 697 -25.38 38.65 36.93
CA GLN A 697 -26.72 38.50 36.34
C GLN A 697 -26.66 38.92 34.86
N THR A 698 -27.71 38.59 34.11
CA THR A 698 -27.86 38.81 32.65
C THR A 698 -27.66 40.26 32.21
N PRO A 699 -27.31 40.49 30.94
CA PRO A 699 -28.33 41.10 30.08
C PRO A 699 -28.40 40.55 28.64
N ALA A 700 -29.53 40.83 27.99
CA ALA A 700 -29.74 40.73 26.55
C ALA A 700 -29.37 42.10 25.88
N ALA A 701 -29.62 42.43 24.61
CA ALA A 701 -30.39 41.80 23.54
C ALA A 701 -29.95 42.33 22.15
N ALA A 702 -30.41 41.69 21.08
CA ALA A 702 -30.75 42.36 19.83
C ALA A 702 -32.02 41.69 19.26
N SER A 703 -33.07 42.47 18.99
CA SER A 703 -34.40 41.96 18.62
C SER A 703 -34.97 42.64 17.38
N GLY A 704 -35.89 41.96 16.71
CA GLY A 704 -36.73 42.54 15.63
C GLY A 704 -36.99 41.55 14.48
N LEU A 705 -38.23 41.30 14.04
CA LEU A 705 -39.53 41.73 14.59
C LEU A 705 -40.57 40.62 14.40
N LEU A 706 -41.43 40.43 15.42
CA LEU A 706 -42.83 40.03 15.28
C LEU A 706 -43.53 40.25 16.63
N GLU A 707 -44.71 40.86 16.62
CA GLU A 707 -45.50 41.16 17.83
C GLU A 707 -46.99 40.98 17.52
N GLY A 708 -47.67 40.20 18.37
CA GLY A 708 -49.13 40.05 18.38
C GLY A 708 -49.73 39.09 17.33
N ALA A 709 -50.88 38.47 17.60
CA ALA A 709 -51.61 38.37 18.87
C ALA A 709 -52.68 37.26 18.82
N LEU A 710 -52.87 36.56 19.95
CA LEU A 710 -54.10 35.94 20.45
C LEU A 710 -54.77 34.74 19.70
N ASP A 711 -55.10 33.75 20.53
CA ASP A 711 -56.37 33.03 20.69
C ASP A 711 -56.94 32.10 19.58
N ASP A 712 -56.76 30.80 19.83
CA ASP A 712 -57.78 29.81 20.28
C ASP A 712 -58.94 29.31 19.37
N GLU A 713 -59.32 28.04 19.59
CA GLU A 713 -60.42 27.24 19.01
C GLU A 713 -60.49 27.09 17.46
N GLY A 714 -61.03 26.03 16.86
CA GLY A 714 -61.53 24.74 17.40
C GLY A 714 -62.42 23.99 16.39
N GLY A 715 -62.09 22.71 16.08
CA GLY A 715 -62.83 21.81 15.18
C GLY A 715 -62.86 22.19 13.69
N ASP A 716 -63.44 21.43 12.76
CA ASP A 716 -63.71 19.96 12.67
C ASP A 716 -64.24 19.67 11.23
N ASP A 717 -64.39 18.38 10.88
CA ASP A 717 -65.15 17.78 9.75
C ASP A 717 -64.81 18.11 8.26
N ASP A 718 -64.38 17.04 7.58
CA ASP A 718 -64.95 16.41 6.36
C ASP A 718 -65.16 17.13 4.99
N GLY A 719 -64.94 16.35 3.92
CA GLY A 719 -65.78 16.41 2.71
C GLY A 719 -65.12 16.11 1.35
N ASP A 720 -65.45 14.96 0.75
CA ASP A 720 -65.14 14.48 -0.62
C ASP A 720 -65.19 15.55 -1.75
N GLY A 721 -64.33 15.50 -2.78
CA GLY A 721 -64.60 14.79 -4.06
C GLY A 721 -64.94 15.78 -5.21
N ASP A 722 -64.91 15.48 -6.51
CA ASP A 722 -64.48 14.30 -7.30
C ASP A 722 -64.26 14.70 -8.80
N ASP A 723 -63.45 13.91 -9.54
CA ASP A 723 -63.29 13.73 -11.02
C ASP A 723 -63.23 14.91 -12.04
N GLY A 724 -62.91 14.65 -13.33
CA GLY A 724 -63.40 15.54 -14.43
C GLY A 724 -62.73 15.75 -15.81
N ALA A 725 -61.63 15.08 -16.19
CA ALA A 725 -61.17 14.79 -17.58
C ALA A 725 -61.20 15.82 -18.79
N VAL A 726 -60.04 15.94 -19.51
CA VAL A 726 -59.84 15.75 -21.00
C VAL A 726 -60.48 16.77 -22.01
N THR A 727 -59.81 17.37 -23.03
CA THR A 727 -59.23 16.75 -24.27
C THR A 727 -58.28 17.68 -25.09
N THR A 728 -57.61 17.11 -26.12
CA THR A 728 -56.67 17.63 -27.15
C THR A 728 -57.34 18.52 -28.26
N MET A 729 -56.70 19.06 -29.35
CA MET A 729 -55.44 18.77 -30.08
C MET A 729 -55.01 19.86 -31.12
N LYS A 730 -53.78 19.72 -31.68
CA LYS A 730 -53.27 20.07 -33.06
C LYS A 730 -52.47 21.38 -33.34
N CYS A 731 -51.51 21.21 -34.27
CA CYS A 731 -50.53 22.18 -34.81
C CYS A 731 -50.99 22.70 -36.22
N ASP A 732 -50.28 23.56 -36.99
CA ASP A 732 -48.89 23.42 -37.49
C ASP A 732 -48.23 24.74 -38.02
N ASN A 733 -47.03 24.61 -38.60
CA ASN A 733 -46.04 25.58 -39.10
C ASN A 733 -46.53 26.54 -40.22
N SER A 734 -45.82 27.63 -40.62
CA SER A 734 -44.36 27.84 -40.74
C SER A 734 -43.90 29.32 -40.68
N SER A 735 -42.61 29.61 -40.97
CA SER A 735 -41.88 30.79 -40.46
C SER A 735 -41.15 31.68 -41.49
N LYS A 736 -40.90 32.97 -41.11
CA LYS A 736 -39.59 33.68 -41.15
C LYS A 736 -39.69 35.23 -41.19
N LYS A 737 -39.07 35.95 -40.23
CA LYS A 737 -37.97 36.94 -40.45
C LYS A 737 -37.50 37.74 -39.21
N LYS A 738 -36.17 37.79 -39.05
CA LYS A 738 -35.27 38.83 -38.47
C LYS A 738 -35.73 39.75 -37.30
N ARG A 739 -35.22 39.39 -36.10
CA ARG A 739 -34.36 40.16 -35.16
C ARG A 739 -34.73 41.60 -34.69
N LYS A 740 -34.78 41.71 -33.35
CA LYS A 740 -34.48 42.89 -32.48
C LYS A 740 -35.31 44.18 -32.62
N LYS A 741 -36.26 44.35 -31.70
CA LYS A 741 -36.34 45.56 -30.87
C LYS A 741 -36.60 45.16 -29.41
N SER A 742 -36.11 45.94 -28.45
CA SER A 742 -36.26 45.66 -27.02
C SER A 742 -37.68 45.94 -26.52
N ASN A 743 -38.14 45.18 -25.53
CA ASN A 743 -39.38 45.48 -24.81
C ASN A 743 -39.21 45.16 -23.32
N LYS A 744 -39.72 46.01 -22.43
CA LYS A 744 -39.44 46.00 -20.98
C LYS A 744 -40.76 46.02 -20.19
N LYS A 745 -41.30 44.84 -19.84
CA LYS A 745 -42.35 44.71 -18.80
C LYS A 745 -42.58 43.26 -18.34
N LYS A 746 -42.65 43.08 -17.01
CA LYS A 746 -43.25 41.96 -16.25
C LYS A 746 -42.93 40.52 -16.70
N ASN A 747 -41.93 39.90 -16.05
CA ASN A 747 -41.98 38.46 -15.80
C ASN A 747 -42.79 38.19 -14.52
N LYS A 748 -43.57 37.10 -14.50
CA LYS A 748 -44.12 36.51 -13.27
C LYS A 748 -43.02 35.73 -12.55
N THR A 749 -43.05 35.71 -11.22
CA THR A 749 -42.48 34.61 -10.45
C THR A 749 -43.31 33.34 -10.69
N SER A 750 -42.64 32.24 -11.03
CA SER A 750 -43.21 30.90 -11.06
C SER A 750 -42.90 30.21 -9.74
N GLY A 751 -43.92 29.88 -8.94
CA GLY A 751 -43.74 29.01 -7.78
C GLY A 751 -43.48 27.58 -8.24
N GLY A 752 -42.48 26.92 -7.64
CA GLY A 752 -42.25 25.49 -7.83
C GLY A 752 -43.35 24.65 -7.17
N LYS A 753 -43.49 23.39 -7.60
CA LYS A 753 -44.29 22.40 -6.87
C LYS A 753 -43.65 22.15 -5.50
N LYS A 754 -44.47 21.88 -4.48
CA LYS A 754 -44.01 21.38 -3.17
C LYS A 754 -44.19 19.86 -3.11
N GLN A 755 -43.39 19.20 -2.29
CA GLN A 755 -43.60 17.79 -1.92
C GLN A 755 -44.82 17.66 -0.98
N THR A 756 -45.43 16.48 -0.99
CA THR A 756 -46.56 16.04 -0.15
C THR A 756 -46.08 15.33 1.12
N THR A 757 -47.02 15.04 2.05
CA THR A 757 -46.79 14.17 3.21
C THR A 757 -47.94 13.16 3.30
N PRO A 758 -47.71 11.84 3.13
CA PRO A 758 -46.45 11.20 2.73
C PRO A 758 -45.93 11.72 1.37
N PRO A 759 -44.61 11.63 1.11
CA PRO A 759 -44.00 12.13 -0.11
C PRO A 759 -44.44 11.27 -1.31
N THR A 760 -45.08 11.91 -2.29
CA THR A 760 -45.61 11.25 -3.50
C THR A 760 -45.35 12.02 -4.80
N VAL A 761 -44.87 13.26 -4.75
CA VAL A 761 -44.50 14.03 -5.95
C VAL A 761 -43.12 13.57 -6.45
N PRO A 762 -42.97 13.22 -7.74
CA PRO A 762 -41.67 12.90 -8.34
C PRO A 762 -40.59 13.96 -8.09
N VAL A 763 -39.39 13.51 -7.73
CA VAL A 763 -38.23 14.40 -7.56
C VAL A 763 -37.88 15.09 -8.88
N SER A 764 -38.06 14.40 -10.02
CA SER A 764 -37.92 14.98 -11.37
C SER A 764 -38.91 16.09 -11.71
N GLU A 765 -40.06 16.17 -11.02
CA GLU A 765 -41.01 17.27 -11.17
C GLU A 765 -40.69 18.44 -10.23
N LEU A 766 -40.17 18.17 -9.04
CA LEU A 766 -39.71 19.19 -8.10
C LEU A 766 -38.51 19.98 -8.67
N PHE A 767 -37.56 19.27 -9.28
CA PHE A 767 -36.35 19.84 -9.89
C PHE A 767 -36.44 19.94 -11.43
N SER A 768 -37.65 20.13 -11.97
CA SER A 768 -37.91 20.17 -13.43
C SER A 768 -37.05 21.21 -14.18
N GLY A 769 -35.96 20.76 -14.80
CA GLY A 769 -35.00 21.60 -15.53
C GLY A 769 -33.93 22.25 -14.65
N GLN A 770 -33.67 21.71 -13.47
CA GLN A 770 -32.60 22.07 -12.55
C GLN A 770 -31.82 20.81 -12.14
N PRO A 771 -30.53 20.91 -11.77
CA PRO A 771 -29.80 19.77 -11.21
C PRO A 771 -30.38 19.37 -9.85
N TYR A 772 -30.37 18.07 -9.53
CA TYR A 772 -30.71 17.57 -8.20
C TYR A 772 -29.67 17.99 -7.15
N PRO A 773 -30.04 18.10 -5.86
CA PRO A 773 -29.12 18.50 -4.80
C PRO A 773 -27.93 17.56 -4.66
N GLY A 774 -26.72 18.13 -4.56
CA GLY A 774 -25.51 17.38 -4.21
C GLY A 774 -25.52 16.87 -2.78
N GLY A 775 -24.61 15.95 -2.49
CA GLY A 775 -24.30 15.56 -1.11
C GLY A 775 -23.45 16.59 -0.39
N GLU A 776 -23.00 16.24 0.81
CA GLU A 776 -21.90 16.96 1.46
C GLU A 776 -20.62 16.74 0.64
N ILE A 777 -20.00 17.83 0.18
CA ILE A 777 -18.71 17.79 -0.53
C ILE A 777 -17.62 18.03 0.50
N CYS A 778 -16.82 17.00 0.76
CA CYS A 778 -15.59 17.10 1.51
C CYS A 778 -14.43 17.18 0.51
N ASP A 779 -13.56 18.18 0.65
CA ASP A 779 -12.23 18.10 0.06
C ASP A 779 -11.48 16.92 0.69
N TYR A 780 -10.58 16.28 -0.06
CA TYR A 780 -9.67 15.30 0.55
C TYR A 780 -8.78 16.00 1.58
N ALA A 781 -8.41 15.32 2.67
CA ALA A 781 -7.73 15.91 3.83
C ALA A 781 -6.24 16.24 3.57
N VAL A 782 -5.99 17.09 2.58
CA VAL A 782 -4.67 17.56 2.14
C VAL A 782 -4.23 18.70 3.05
N LYS A 783 -3.51 18.37 4.14
CA LYS A 783 -2.85 19.34 5.03
C LYS A 783 -1.45 19.75 4.57
N ASP A 784 -1.02 19.26 3.40
CA ASP A 784 0.28 19.52 2.78
C ASP A 784 0.04 19.74 1.27
N ASP A 785 0.34 20.94 0.77
CA ASP A 785 0.15 21.30 -0.65
C ASP A 785 0.94 20.37 -1.61
N ASN A 786 1.98 19.67 -1.13
CA ASN A 786 2.72 18.70 -1.95
C ASN A 786 1.97 17.37 -2.17
N LEU A 787 0.90 17.10 -1.41
CA LEU A 787 -0.04 15.99 -1.62
C LEU A 787 -1.26 16.38 -2.46
N GLN A 788 -1.30 17.61 -2.98
CA GLN A 788 -2.32 18.08 -3.90
C GLN A 788 -2.15 17.40 -5.28
N ARG A 789 -2.75 16.21 -5.42
CA ARG A 789 -2.77 15.35 -6.64
C ARG A 789 -3.19 16.05 -7.94
N THR A 790 -3.74 17.26 -7.86
CA THR A 790 -4.40 17.93 -8.97
C THR A 790 -3.88 19.35 -9.10
N THR A 791 -3.06 19.64 -10.11
CA THR A 791 -2.58 21.02 -10.32
C THR A 791 -3.74 21.99 -10.62
N ALA A 792 -3.52 23.30 -10.51
CA ALA A 792 -4.54 24.29 -10.89
C ALA A 792 -4.90 24.28 -12.39
N GLU A 793 -4.11 23.61 -13.25
CA GLU A 793 -4.36 23.44 -14.69
C GLU A 793 -5.11 22.13 -14.99
N GLU A 794 -4.70 21.06 -14.33
CA GLU A 794 -5.35 19.75 -14.30
C GLU A 794 -6.73 19.81 -13.65
N SER A 795 -6.92 20.63 -12.62
CA SER A 795 -8.23 20.95 -12.04
C SER A 795 -9.15 21.65 -13.05
N ARG A 796 -8.59 22.44 -13.97
CA ARG A 796 -9.34 23.04 -15.09
C ARG A 796 -9.61 22.02 -16.21
N HIS A 797 -8.73 21.03 -16.41
CA HIS A 797 -8.97 19.92 -17.33
C HIS A 797 -10.05 18.95 -16.81
N LEU A 798 -10.00 18.60 -15.53
CA LEU A 798 -10.99 17.79 -14.83
C LEU A 798 -12.34 18.51 -14.69
N ALA A 799 -12.37 19.84 -14.58
CA ALA A 799 -13.61 20.60 -14.69
C ALA A 799 -14.25 20.48 -16.09
N VAL A 800 -13.44 20.37 -17.16
CA VAL A 800 -13.94 20.12 -18.53
C VAL A 800 -14.33 18.65 -18.75
N LEU A 801 -13.78 17.71 -17.97
CA LEU A 801 -14.24 16.32 -17.91
C LEU A 801 -15.50 16.15 -17.04
N ALA A 802 -15.72 17.02 -16.05
CA ALA A 802 -16.95 17.02 -15.24
C ALA A 802 -18.20 17.39 -16.07
N ASP A 803 -18.06 18.29 -17.06
CA ASP A 803 -19.06 18.58 -18.09
C ASP A 803 -19.42 17.36 -18.99
N ILE A 804 -18.72 16.22 -18.84
CA ILE A 804 -18.93 14.98 -19.63
C ILE A 804 -19.59 13.87 -18.78
N ASP A 805 -19.58 13.96 -17.45
CA ASP A 805 -20.09 12.92 -16.52
C ASP A 805 -21.44 13.32 -15.84
N ASP A 806 -22.17 14.24 -16.46
CA ASP A 806 -23.45 14.78 -15.99
C ASP A 806 -24.46 13.68 -15.62
N GLU A 807 -24.55 12.59 -16.41
CA GLU A 807 -25.50 11.49 -16.18
C GLU A 807 -25.19 10.70 -14.89
N PHE A 808 -23.90 10.46 -14.57
CA PHE A 808 -23.48 9.74 -13.37
C PHE A 808 -23.86 10.51 -12.09
N LEU A 809 -23.50 11.80 -12.03
CA LEU A 809 -23.83 12.64 -10.87
C LEU A 809 -25.33 12.91 -10.77
N ASN A 810 -26.03 13.09 -11.89
CA ASN A 810 -27.47 13.29 -11.92
C ASN A 810 -28.24 12.07 -11.40
N ASP A 811 -27.87 10.85 -11.79
CA ASP A 811 -28.51 9.62 -11.32
C ASP A 811 -28.28 9.41 -9.81
N TYR A 812 -27.03 9.56 -9.35
CA TYR A 812 -26.69 9.44 -7.93
C TYR A 812 -27.38 10.50 -7.05
N ARG A 813 -27.41 11.77 -7.49
CA ARG A 813 -28.10 12.86 -6.77
C ARG A 813 -29.61 12.68 -6.78
N LYS A 814 -30.21 12.16 -7.87
CA LYS A 814 -31.63 11.79 -7.88
C LYS A 814 -31.91 10.69 -6.86
N ALA A 815 -31.12 9.61 -6.84
CA ALA A 815 -31.31 8.50 -5.90
C ALA A 815 -31.18 8.97 -4.43
N ALA A 816 -30.17 9.78 -4.11
CA ALA A 816 -29.99 10.32 -2.76
C ALA A 816 -31.09 11.29 -2.34
N GLU A 817 -31.62 12.10 -3.26
CA GLU A 817 -32.72 13.02 -2.95
C GLU A 817 -34.05 12.29 -2.71
N VAL A 818 -34.31 11.22 -3.46
CA VAL A 818 -35.42 10.29 -3.17
C VAL A 818 -35.23 9.67 -1.77
N HIS A 819 -34.04 9.18 -1.45
CA HIS A 819 -33.71 8.59 -0.16
C HIS A 819 -33.92 9.57 1.02
N ARG A 820 -33.38 10.80 0.92
CA ARG A 820 -33.57 11.88 1.91
C ARG A 820 -35.04 12.19 2.18
N GLN A 821 -35.85 12.34 1.13
CA GLN A 821 -37.26 12.72 1.30
C GLN A 821 -38.09 11.57 1.90
N VAL A 822 -37.81 10.32 1.53
CA VAL A 822 -38.48 9.14 2.11
C VAL A 822 -38.05 8.95 3.57
N ARG A 823 -36.75 8.92 3.88
CA ARG A 823 -36.28 8.65 5.26
C ARG A 823 -36.75 9.72 6.26
N ARG A 824 -36.79 10.99 5.85
CA ARG A 824 -37.30 12.08 6.69
C ARG A 824 -38.77 11.89 7.06
N HIS A 825 -39.61 11.42 6.12
CA HIS A 825 -40.99 11.04 6.43
C HIS A 825 -41.03 9.87 7.42
N VAL A 826 -40.25 8.82 7.14
CA VAL A 826 -40.18 7.60 7.97
C VAL A 826 -39.77 7.90 9.41
N GLN A 827 -38.78 8.76 9.64
CA GLN A 827 -38.36 9.23 10.98
C GLN A 827 -39.52 9.88 11.76
N THR A 828 -40.51 10.48 11.09
CA THR A 828 -41.69 11.03 11.78
C THR A 828 -42.76 9.98 12.14
N VAL A 829 -42.78 8.83 11.48
CA VAL A 829 -43.80 7.76 11.67
C VAL A 829 -43.27 6.49 12.33
N ALA A 830 -41.96 6.26 12.37
CA ALA A 830 -41.33 5.10 13.03
C ALA A 830 -41.37 5.25 14.57
N LYS A 831 -42.55 5.01 15.15
CA LYS A 831 -42.85 5.21 16.57
C LYS A 831 -43.52 3.98 17.20
N PRO A 832 -43.45 3.80 18.53
CA PRO A 832 -44.13 2.70 19.22
C PRO A 832 -45.62 2.64 18.88
N GLY A 833 -46.13 1.42 18.67
CA GLY A 833 -47.49 1.15 18.20
C GLY A 833 -47.64 1.02 16.67
N VAL A 834 -46.59 1.31 15.89
CA VAL A 834 -46.64 1.24 14.41
C VAL A 834 -46.16 -0.13 13.89
N SER A 835 -46.82 -0.64 12.85
CA SER A 835 -46.51 -1.92 12.20
C SER A 835 -45.26 -1.85 11.32
N MET A 836 -44.41 -2.88 11.38
CA MET A 836 -43.27 -3.05 10.47
C MET A 836 -43.71 -3.22 9.01
N ASP A 837 -44.81 -3.96 8.75
CA ASP A 837 -45.34 -4.13 7.40
C ASP A 837 -45.90 -2.81 6.83
N TYR A 838 -46.44 -1.94 7.68
CA TYR A 838 -46.79 -0.58 7.30
C TYR A 838 -45.56 0.28 6.96
N LEU A 839 -44.54 0.33 7.83
CA LEU A 839 -43.31 1.09 7.56
C LEU A 839 -42.62 0.65 6.27
N ALA A 840 -42.54 -0.66 6.02
CA ALA A 840 -41.96 -1.19 4.78
C ALA A 840 -42.76 -0.81 3.52
N ARG A 841 -44.07 -0.61 3.62
CA ARG A 841 -44.89 -0.13 2.50
C ARG A 841 -44.71 1.38 2.28
N GLU A 842 -44.73 2.19 3.34
CA GLU A 842 -44.46 3.64 3.26
C GLU A 842 -43.11 3.95 2.62
N ILE A 843 -42.05 3.23 3.00
CA ILE A 843 -40.70 3.37 2.40
C ILE A 843 -40.75 3.08 0.91
N GLU A 844 -41.26 1.91 0.53
CA GLU A 844 -41.14 1.43 -0.84
C GLU A 844 -42.06 2.14 -1.83
N ASP A 845 -43.30 2.42 -1.43
CA ASP A 845 -44.25 3.15 -2.28
C ASP A 845 -43.85 4.63 -2.38
N GLY A 846 -43.23 5.20 -1.33
CA GLY A 846 -42.52 6.47 -1.37
C GLY A 846 -41.40 6.49 -2.42
N VAL A 847 -40.47 5.53 -2.38
CA VAL A 847 -39.36 5.43 -3.36
C VAL A 847 -39.90 5.25 -4.79
N ARG A 848 -40.83 4.31 -5.01
CA ARG A 848 -41.47 4.06 -6.33
C ARG A 848 -42.10 5.33 -6.91
N SER A 849 -42.80 6.10 -6.07
CA SER A 849 -43.44 7.37 -6.47
C SER A 849 -42.40 8.44 -6.81
N LEU A 850 -41.44 8.68 -5.91
CA LEU A 850 -40.48 9.78 -6.02
C LEU A 850 -39.45 9.57 -7.15
N VAL A 851 -39.11 8.32 -7.47
CA VAL A 851 -38.22 7.98 -8.59
C VAL A 851 -38.95 7.95 -9.95
N SER A 852 -40.29 7.90 -9.96
CA SER A 852 -41.19 7.73 -11.12
C SER A 852 -41.12 6.37 -11.84
N HIS A 853 -40.80 5.30 -11.12
CA HIS A 853 -40.81 3.93 -11.65
C HIS A 853 -41.59 3.02 -10.71
N PRO A 854 -42.84 2.63 -11.05
CA PRO A 854 -43.62 1.71 -10.22
C PRO A 854 -43.06 0.28 -10.23
N GLY A 855 -42.18 -0.08 -11.16
CA GLY A 855 -41.49 -1.38 -11.16
C GLY A 855 -42.39 -2.58 -11.46
N ILE A 856 -43.52 -2.36 -12.15
CA ILE A 856 -44.49 -3.40 -12.52
C ILE A 856 -44.16 -3.98 -13.90
N GLU A 857 -43.93 -3.12 -14.89
CA GLU A 857 -43.62 -3.54 -16.26
C GLU A 857 -42.19 -4.09 -16.38
N PRO A 858 -41.94 -5.14 -17.19
CA PRO A 858 -40.60 -5.73 -17.36
C PRO A 858 -39.53 -4.70 -17.69
N GLY A 859 -38.43 -4.72 -16.93
CA GLY A 859 -37.31 -3.79 -17.06
C GLY A 859 -37.59 -2.36 -16.56
N ASP A 860 -38.73 -2.07 -15.95
CA ASP A 860 -39.01 -0.75 -15.39
C ASP A 860 -38.27 -0.50 -14.08
N ALA A 861 -38.29 -1.49 -13.16
CA ALA A 861 -37.58 -1.41 -11.89
C ALA A 861 -36.05 -1.20 -12.07
N LEU A 862 -35.46 -1.71 -13.16
CA LEU A 862 -34.04 -1.47 -13.47
C LEU A 862 -33.70 0.00 -13.81
N LYS A 863 -34.67 0.81 -14.26
CA LYS A 863 -34.47 2.25 -14.55
C LYS A 863 -34.40 3.06 -13.25
N GLY A 864 -35.12 2.64 -12.23
CA GLY A 864 -35.05 3.21 -10.89
C GLY A 864 -36.01 2.53 -9.93
N GLY A 865 -35.68 2.55 -8.65
CA GLY A 865 -36.45 1.84 -7.63
C GLY A 865 -35.62 1.55 -6.39
N LEU A 866 -36.05 0.52 -5.65
CA LEU A 866 -35.35 -0.01 -4.49
C LEU A 866 -34.19 -0.89 -4.98
N ALA A 867 -32.98 -0.65 -4.48
CA ALA A 867 -31.78 -1.40 -4.86
C ALA A 867 -31.71 -2.78 -4.18
N PHE A 868 -32.32 -2.90 -3.02
CA PHE A 868 -32.44 -4.12 -2.22
C PHE A 868 -33.69 -4.03 -1.31
N PRO A 869 -34.10 -5.11 -0.59
CA PRO A 869 -35.27 -5.09 0.29
C PRO A 869 -35.19 -4.02 1.37
N THR A 870 -36.30 -3.41 1.77
CA THR A 870 -36.30 -2.54 2.95
C THR A 870 -35.99 -3.33 4.22
N GLY A 871 -34.83 -3.07 4.80
CA GLY A 871 -34.35 -3.53 6.10
C GLY A 871 -35.10 -2.84 7.24
N LEU A 872 -35.70 -3.66 8.10
CA LEU A 872 -36.29 -3.27 9.38
C LEU A 872 -35.79 -4.26 10.43
N CYS A 873 -34.68 -3.90 11.08
CA CYS A 873 -33.92 -4.76 11.97
C CYS A 873 -34.15 -4.34 13.42
N LEU A 874 -34.69 -5.26 14.23
CA LEU A 874 -35.09 -4.98 15.61
C LEU A 874 -34.14 -5.62 16.63
N ASN A 875 -33.73 -4.85 17.62
CA ASN A 875 -33.01 -5.27 18.83
C ASN A 875 -31.73 -6.07 18.54
N ASN A 876 -31.74 -7.39 18.71
CA ASN A 876 -30.55 -8.21 18.47
C ASN A 876 -30.36 -8.59 16.99
N ILE A 877 -31.24 -8.17 16.09
CA ILE A 877 -31.06 -8.28 14.64
C ILE A 877 -30.28 -7.04 14.18
N ALA A 878 -29.12 -7.26 13.56
CA ALA A 878 -28.32 -6.19 12.98
C ALA A 878 -28.80 -5.84 11.56
N ALA A 879 -28.79 -6.82 10.66
CA ALA A 879 -29.03 -6.63 9.24
C ALA A 879 -29.99 -7.70 8.68
N HIS A 880 -30.46 -7.48 7.45
CA HIS A 880 -31.22 -8.45 6.66
C HIS A 880 -32.56 -8.93 7.28
N SER A 881 -33.32 -8.05 7.93
CA SER A 881 -34.70 -8.34 8.37
C SER A 881 -35.71 -7.55 7.55
N THR A 882 -36.82 -8.16 7.13
CA THR A 882 -37.93 -7.46 6.47
C THR A 882 -39.27 -8.20 6.71
N PRO A 883 -40.40 -7.50 6.89
CA PRO A 883 -41.71 -8.14 6.95
C PRO A 883 -41.99 -8.96 5.68
N ASN A 884 -42.65 -10.09 5.84
CA ASN A 884 -42.85 -11.08 4.77
C ASN A 884 -44.35 -11.39 4.60
N PRO A 885 -44.85 -11.62 3.36
CA PRO A 885 -46.27 -11.88 3.12
C PRO A 885 -46.78 -13.09 3.91
N GLY A 886 -47.86 -12.90 4.68
CA GLY A 886 -48.47 -13.95 5.50
C GLY A 886 -47.69 -14.30 6.78
N ALA A 887 -46.61 -13.58 7.12
CA ALA A 887 -46.06 -13.62 8.46
C ALA A 887 -47.02 -12.97 9.47
N LYS A 888 -46.81 -13.22 10.77
CA LYS A 888 -47.47 -12.45 11.82
C LYS A 888 -46.89 -11.02 11.80
N ASP A 889 -47.76 -10.02 11.83
CA ASP A 889 -47.35 -8.62 11.95
C ASP A 889 -46.56 -8.35 13.25
N VAL A 890 -45.62 -7.41 13.16
CA VAL A 890 -44.72 -6.99 14.23
C VAL A 890 -44.95 -5.50 14.46
N ILE A 891 -45.25 -5.13 15.70
CA ILE A 891 -45.54 -3.76 16.10
C ILE A 891 -44.34 -3.23 16.89
N LEU A 892 -43.86 -2.04 16.57
CA LEU A 892 -42.76 -1.38 17.29
C LEU A 892 -43.15 -1.13 18.76
N GLN A 893 -42.27 -1.48 19.70
CA GLN A 893 -42.47 -1.26 21.13
C GLN A 893 -41.68 -0.05 21.65
N GLN A 894 -41.95 0.35 22.90
CA GLN A 894 -41.31 1.50 23.54
C GLN A 894 -39.79 1.31 23.77
N ASP A 895 -39.39 0.07 24.06
CA ASP A 895 -38.00 -0.29 24.40
C ASP A 895 -37.24 -0.95 23.23
N ASP A 896 -37.83 -0.93 22.03
CA ASP A 896 -37.18 -1.44 20.82
C ASP A 896 -36.14 -0.44 20.27
N VAL A 897 -35.05 -0.98 19.74
CA VAL A 897 -34.11 -0.31 18.84
C VAL A 897 -34.35 -0.83 17.43
N LEU A 898 -34.63 0.07 16.48
CA LEU A 898 -34.94 -0.25 15.08
C LEU A 898 -33.92 0.41 14.15
N SER A 899 -33.09 -0.39 13.48
CA SER A 899 -32.36 0.06 12.28
C SER A 899 -33.29 0.00 11.07
N VAL A 900 -33.35 1.12 10.34
CA VAL A 900 -34.07 1.28 9.08
C VAL A 900 -33.04 1.48 7.97
N ASP A 901 -33.10 0.61 6.97
CA ASP A 901 -32.07 0.41 5.95
C ASP A 901 -32.77 0.22 4.60
N PHE A 902 -32.49 1.07 3.59
CA PHE A 902 -33.08 0.90 2.25
C PHE A 902 -32.30 1.60 1.13
N GLY A 903 -31.70 0.84 0.23
CA GLY A 903 -31.04 1.40 -0.95
C GLY A 903 -32.03 1.92 -2.00
N VAL A 904 -31.74 3.08 -2.59
CA VAL A 904 -32.44 3.63 -3.77
C VAL A 904 -31.50 3.64 -4.96
N HIS A 905 -31.97 3.36 -6.16
CA HIS A 905 -31.16 3.50 -7.36
C HIS A 905 -31.84 4.21 -8.53
N VAL A 906 -31.01 4.70 -9.46
CA VAL A 906 -31.39 5.17 -10.79
C VAL A 906 -30.39 4.59 -11.79
N ASN A 907 -30.86 3.93 -12.84
CA ASN A 907 -30.06 3.20 -13.86
C ASN A 907 -28.93 2.34 -13.27
N GLY A 908 -29.16 1.69 -12.11
CA GLY A 908 -28.18 0.89 -11.38
C GLY A 908 -27.11 1.65 -10.58
N ARG A 909 -27.19 2.99 -10.47
CA ARG A 909 -26.40 3.79 -9.52
C ARG A 909 -27.10 3.74 -8.16
N ILE A 910 -26.55 2.99 -7.21
CA ILE A 910 -27.19 2.69 -5.93
C ILE A 910 -26.69 3.65 -4.86
N VAL A 911 -27.62 4.37 -4.23
CA VAL A 911 -27.39 5.05 -2.96
C VAL A 911 -27.88 4.15 -1.84
N ASP A 912 -26.92 3.60 -1.13
CA ASP A 912 -27.05 2.88 0.12
C ASP A 912 -26.94 3.83 1.32
N SER A 913 -27.79 3.65 2.34
CA SER A 913 -27.82 4.45 3.57
C SER A 913 -28.89 3.94 4.54
N ALA A 914 -28.53 3.94 5.83
CA ALA A 914 -29.34 3.43 6.93
C ALA A 914 -29.22 4.34 8.16
N PHE A 915 -30.23 4.27 9.04
CA PHE A 915 -30.29 5.02 10.30
C PHE A 915 -31.01 4.21 11.38
N THR A 916 -30.69 4.48 12.64
CA THR A 916 -31.38 3.85 13.78
C THR A 916 -32.32 4.82 14.47
N VAL A 917 -33.49 4.33 14.89
CA VAL A 917 -34.41 5.00 15.81
C VAL A 917 -34.63 4.15 17.06
N ALA A 918 -34.74 4.82 18.20
CA ALA A 918 -35.14 4.23 19.47
C ALA A 918 -36.08 5.21 20.19
N ALA A 919 -37.12 4.70 20.86
CA ALA A 919 -38.08 5.54 21.58
C ALA A 919 -37.76 5.71 23.07
N ASN A 920 -36.88 4.86 23.61
CA ASN A 920 -36.37 4.94 24.98
C ASN A 920 -34.94 5.56 24.96
N PRO A 921 -34.71 6.71 25.63
CA PRO A 921 -33.42 7.42 25.62
C PRO A 921 -32.28 6.65 26.31
N VAL A 922 -32.56 5.51 26.95
CA VAL A 922 -31.51 4.59 27.45
C VAL A 922 -30.55 4.12 26.34
N TYR A 923 -30.97 4.20 25.08
CA TYR A 923 -30.17 3.84 23.91
C TYR A 923 -29.50 5.02 23.20
N ASP A 924 -29.69 6.27 23.64
CA ASP A 924 -29.14 7.46 22.95
C ASP A 924 -27.61 7.34 22.78
N ASN A 925 -26.89 6.95 23.84
CA ASN A 925 -25.45 6.68 23.80
C ASN A 925 -25.05 5.56 22.81
N LEU A 926 -25.92 4.56 22.56
CA LEU A 926 -25.67 3.51 21.56
C LEU A 926 -25.84 4.06 20.14
N LEU A 927 -26.87 4.87 19.90
CA LEU A 927 -27.09 5.50 18.61
C LEU A 927 -25.98 6.51 18.28
N ASP A 928 -25.57 7.33 19.26
CA ASP A 928 -24.50 8.31 19.07
C ASP A 928 -23.11 7.66 18.93
N ALA A 929 -22.84 6.54 19.60
CA ALA A 929 -21.60 5.76 19.38
C ALA A 929 -21.46 5.32 17.91
N VAL A 930 -22.53 4.74 17.35
CA VAL A 930 -22.55 4.25 15.97
C VAL A 930 -22.52 5.41 14.98
N LYS A 931 -23.28 6.48 15.22
CA LYS A 931 -23.28 7.69 14.39
C LYS A 931 -21.92 8.39 14.39
N ALA A 932 -21.23 8.43 15.53
CA ALA A 932 -19.87 8.95 15.63
C ALA A 932 -18.88 8.05 14.87
N ALA A 933 -18.90 6.74 15.09
CA ALA A 933 -18.03 5.80 14.40
C ALA A 933 -18.22 5.79 12.87
N THR A 934 -19.47 5.86 12.38
CA THR A 934 -19.77 6.03 10.95
C THR A 934 -19.23 7.35 10.41
N ASN A 935 -19.37 8.45 11.15
CA ASN A 935 -18.82 9.75 10.73
C ASN A 935 -17.27 9.77 10.76
N THR A 936 -16.62 9.04 11.66
CA THR A 936 -15.17 8.81 11.61
C THR A 936 -14.78 7.98 10.39
N GLY A 937 -15.51 6.90 10.09
CA GLY A 937 -15.31 6.13 8.85
C GLY A 937 -15.45 7.00 7.59
N LEU A 938 -16.42 7.91 7.58
CA LEU A 938 -16.63 8.88 6.50
C LEU A 938 -15.54 9.94 6.44
N MET A 939 -14.99 10.37 7.57
CA MET A 939 -13.88 11.33 7.64
C MET A 939 -12.61 10.73 7.04
N GLU A 940 -12.23 9.52 7.47
CA GLU A 940 -11.01 8.82 7.05
C GLU A 940 -11.08 8.20 5.65
N ALA A 941 -12.29 7.99 5.10
CA ALA A 941 -12.46 7.53 3.73
C ALA A 941 -11.92 8.55 2.70
N GLY A 942 -11.23 8.08 1.66
CA GLY A 942 -10.67 8.92 0.61
C GLY A 942 -9.77 8.15 -0.35
N ILE A 943 -9.34 8.76 -1.45
CA ILE A 943 -8.42 8.08 -2.39
C ILE A 943 -7.09 7.75 -1.68
N ASP A 944 -6.54 6.57 -1.96
CA ASP A 944 -5.41 5.92 -1.26
C ASP A 944 -5.66 5.53 0.21
N ALA A 945 -6.81 5.88 0.80
CA ALA A 945 -7.10 5.57 2.20
C ALA A 945 -7.10 4.05 2.43
N ARG A 946 -6.38 3.60 3.46
CA ARG A 946 -6.19 2.18 3.77
C ARG A 946 -7.34 1.67 4.62
N MET A 947 -7.94 0.56 4.20
CA MET A 947 -9.05 -0.04 4.94
C MET A 947 -8.65 -0.43 6.37
N ASP A 948 -7.40 -0.87 6.60
CA ASP A 948 -6.93 -1.25 7.94
C ASP A 948 -6.73 -0.07 8.91
N HIS A 949 -6.59 1.15 8.40
CA HIS A 949 -6.60 2.38 9.20
C HIS A 949 -8.03 2.82 9.51
N ILE A 950 -8.89 2.92 8.48
CA ILE A 950 -10.32 3.27 8.65
C ILE A 950 -10.98 2.32 9.66
N SER A 951 -10.71 1.01 9.57
CA SER A 951 -11.21 0.00 10.52
C SER A 951 -10.67 0.17 11.95
N GLY A 952 -9.52 0.82 12.11
CA GLY A 952 -8.93 1.14 13.40
C GLY A 952 -9.65 2.30 14.06
N GLU A 953 -9.82 3.41 13.34
CA GLU A 953 -10.45 4.63 13.86
C GLU A 953 -11.96 4.42 14.13
N ILE A 954 -12.65 3.67 13.26
CA ILE A 954 -14.04 3.21 13.51
C ILE A 954 -14.12 2.44 14.83
N GLN A 955 -13.20 1.50 15.09
CA GLN A 955 -13.22 0.71 16.32
C GLN A 955 -12.92 1.57 17.55
N GLU A 956 -11.92 2.44 17.46
CA GLU A 956 -11.48 3.28 18.59
C GLU A 956 -12.61 4.24 19.02
N VAL A 957 -13.30 4.86 18.06
CA VAL A 957 -14.47 5.69 18.36
C VAL A 957 -15.64 4.83 18.86
N MET A 958 -15.99 3.72 18.20
CA MET A 958 -17.12 2.87 18.61
C MET A 958 -16.95 2.28 20.02
N GLU A 959 -15.79 1.69 20.33
CA GLU A 959 -15.52 1.02 21.61
C GLU A 959 -15.13 2.01 22.74
N SER A 960 -15.17 3.33 22.48
CA SER A 960 -15.02 4.38 23.50
C SER A 960 -16.32 4.74 24.25
N TYR A 961 -17.48 4.32 23.74
CA TYR A 961 -18.79 4.63 24.31
C TYR A 961 -19.34 3.52 25.22
N GLU A 962 -20.12 3.91 26.22
CA GLU A 962 -20.87 3.02 27.10
C GLU A 962 -22.26 3.57 27.43
N LEU A 963 -23.19 2.68 27.80
CA LEU A 963 -24.56 3.02 28.22
C LEU A 963 -24.98 2.25 29.47
N GLU A 964 -25.87 2.82 30.28
CA GLU A 964 -26.43 2.14 31.45
C GLU A 964 -27.73 1.41 31.11
N LEU A 965 -27.69 0.08 31.02
CA LEU A 965 -28.89 -0.75 30.79
C LEU A 965 -29.20 -1.58 32.03
N ASN A 966 -30.43 -1.47 32.56
CA ASN A 966 -30.86 -2.19 33.78
C ASN A 966 -29.94 -1.99 35.00
N GLY A 967 -29.41 -0.77 35.19
CA GLY A 967 -28.50 -0.45 36.30
C GLY A 967 -27.10 -1.07 36.17
N LYS A 968 -26.66 -1.34 34.93
CA LYS A 968 -25.31 -1.80 34.60
C LYS A 968 -24.76 -1.02 33.43
N THR A 969 -23.54 -0.52 33.58
CA THR A 969 -22.73 -0.01 32.48
C THR A 969 -22.41 -1.14 31.50
N ILE A 970 -22.68 -0.92 30.22
CA ILE A 970 -22.35 -1.83 29.11
C ILE A 970 -21.53 -1.04 28.08
N PRO A 971 -20.30 -1.47 27.75
CA PRO A 971 -19.54 -0.87 26.66
C PRO A 971 -20.15 -1.26 25.30
N VAL A 972 -20.23 -0.29 24.39
CA VAL A 972 -20.58 -0.52 22.99
C VAL A 972 -19.43 -1.28 22.32
N LYS A 973 -19.76 -2.19 21.41
CA LYS A 973 -18.77 -2.99 20.66
C LYS A 973 -19.00 -2.86 19.18
N ALA A 974 -17.93 -2.66 18.42
CA ALA A 974 -17.98 -2.77 16.98
C ALA A 974 -18.27 -4.22 16.55
N VAL A 975 -19.18 -4.39 15.59
CA VAL A 975 -19.48 -5.71 15.02
C VAL A 975 -18.31 -6.18 14.16
N ARG A 976 -17.90 -7.44 14.35
CA ARG A 976 -16.66 -8.03 13.82
C ARG A 976 -16.87 -9.00 12.66
N SER A 977 -18.13 -9.21 12.28
CA SER A 977 -18.59 -10.14 11.24
C SER A 977 -19.30 -9.43 10.08
N LEU A 978 -19.39 -8.11 10.14
CA LEU A 978 -19.99 -7.23 9.14
C LEU A 978 -18.95 -6.18 8.74
N THR A 979 -19.09 -5.63 7.54
CA THR A 979 -18.13 -4.73 6.90
C THR A 979 -18.86 -3.90 5.84
N GLY A 980 -18.64 -2.58 5.82
CA GLY A 980 -19.09 -1.74 4.69
C GLY A 980 -18.36 -2.13 3.41
N HIS A 981 -18.84 -1.73 2.23
CA HIS A 981 -18.42 -2.32 0.96
C HIS A 981 -18.33 -1.31 -0.18
N ASN A 982 -17.54 -1.59 -1.22
CA ASN A 982 -17.71 -0.88 -2.48
C ASN A 982 -19.00 -1.30 -3.18
N ILE A 983 -19.64 -0.34 -3.84
CA ILE A 983 -20.89 -0.49 -4.57
C ILE A 983 -20.59 -0.48 -6.06
N LEU A 984 -21.10 -1.48 -6.78
CA LEU A 984 -20.97 -1.60 -8.23
C LEU A 984 -22.32 -1.36 -8.92
N ARG A 985 -22.29 -1.04 -10.22
CA ARG A 985 -23.52 -0.74 -10.97
C ARG A 985 -24.43 -1.97 -11.00
N TYR A 986 -25.65 -1.84 -10.45
CA TYR A 986 -26.62 -2.93 -10.22
C TYR A 986 -26.17 -4.03 -9.24
N LYS A 987 -25.12 -3.83 -8.44
CA LYS A 987 -24.57 -4.87 -7.55
C LYS A 987 -24.06 -4.26 -6.25
N ILE A 988 -24.79 -4.53 -5.17
CA ILE A 988 -24.63 -3.82 -3.89
C ILE A 988 -23.27 -4.10 -3.22
N HIS A 989 -22.85 -5.36 -3.16
CA HIS A 989 -21.54 -5.77 -2.68
C HIS A 989 -20.56 -5.99 -3.84
N GLY A 990 -19.48 -5.20 -3.88
CA GLY A 990 -18.31 -5.45 -4.72
C GLY A 990 -17.27 -6.36 -4.05
N ASP A 991 -15.99 -6.04 -4.26
CA ASP A 991 -14.81 -6.82 -3.87
C ASP A 991 -13.94 -6.15 -2.78
N LYS A 992 -14.17 -4.87 -2.46
CA LYS A 992 -13.48 -4.11 -1.42
C LYS A 992 -14.37 -4.00 -0.18
N GLN A 993 -13.79 -4.21 1.00
CA GLN A 993 -14.51 -4.25 2.28
C GLN A 993 -13.88 -3.27 3.29
N VAL A 994 -14.72 -2.68 4.14
CA VAL A 994 -14.41 -1.69 5.18
C VAL A 994 -14.84 -2.26 6.54
N PRO A 995 -13.99 -3.04 7.23
CA PRO A 995 -14.32 -3.56 8.55
C PRO A 995 -14.50 -2.50 9.63
N PHE A 996 -15.26 -2.83 10.67
CA PHE A 996 -15.47 -1.95 11.83
C PHE A 996 -14.50 -2.25 12.98
N VAL A 997 -13.57 -3.20 12.78
CA VAL A 997 -12.53 -3.58 13.73
C VAL A 997 -11.16 -3.70 13.09
N LYS A 998 -10.14 -3.28 13.82
CA LYS A 998 -8.75 -3.15 13.40
C LYS A 998 -8.23 -4.46 12.80
N THR A 999 -8.14 -4.48 11.47
CA THR A 999 -7.83 -5.66 10.66
C THR A 999 -6.38 -5.61 10.15
N ARG A 1000 -6.01 -6.53 9.25
CA ARG A 1000 -4.79 -6.46 8.44
C ARG A 1000 -5.14 -6.76 6.99
N THR A 1001 -5.25 -5.72 6.17
CA THR A 1001 -5.51 -5.82 4.73
C THR A 1001 -4.64 -4.81 3.98
N SER A 1002 -4.27 -5.13 2.75
CA SER A 1002 -3.60 -4.21 1.83
C SER A 1002 -4.58 -3.47 0.92
N GLN A 1003 -5.90 -3.70 1.06
CA GLN A 1003 -6.92 -2.97 0.30
C GLN A 1003 -6.88 -1.47 0.62
N ARG A 1004 -7.08 -0.67 -0.43
CA ARG A 1004 -7.24 0.77 -0.37
C ARG A 1004 -8.51 1.18 -1.12
N MET A 1005 -8.98 2.37 -0.80
CA MET A 1005 -9.93 3.12 -1.61
C MET A 1005 -9.21 3.75 -2.82
N GLU A 1006 -9.85 3.73 -3.97
CA GLU A 1006 -9.30 4.18 -5.25
C GLU A 1006 -10.19 5.27 -5.89
N GLU A 1007 -9.64 5.99 -6.87
CA GLU A 1007 -10.36 7.03 -7.60
C GLU A 1007 -11.47 6.42 -8.46
N GLY A 1008 -12.69 6.97 -8.35
CA GLY A 1008 -13.89 6.45 -9.02
C GLY A 1008 -14.61 5.33 -8.26
N ASP A 1009 -14.09 4.86 -7.12
CA ASP A 1009 -14.85 3.97 -6.23
C ASP A 1009 -16.10 4.68 -5.68
N VAL A 1010 -17.13 3.87 -5.40
CA VAL A 1010 -18.30 4.24 -4.61
C VAL A 1010 -18.37 3.28 -3.45
N PHE A 1011 -18.61 3.77 -2.23
CA PHE A 1011 -18.63 2.94 -1.01
C PHE A 1011 -19.88 3.20 -0.17
N ALA A 1012 -20.47 2.12 0.33
CA ALA A 1012 -21.27 2.09 1.55
C ALA A 1012 -20.31 2.22 2.75
N ILE A 1013 -20.38 3.34 3.46
CA ILE A 1013 -19.70 3.50 4.76
C ILE A 1013 -20.77 3.40 5.84
N GLU A 1014 -21.05 2.17 6.22
CA GLU A 1014 -21.84 1.79 7.39
C GLU A 1014 -20.95 1.52 8.60
N THR A 1015 -21.53 1.53 9.80
CA THR A 1015 -20.99 0.81 10.97
C THR A 1015 -22.13 0.23 11.80
N PHE A 1016 -21.85 -0.86 12.54
CA PHE A 1016 -22.78 -1.40 13.53
C PHE A 1016 -22.13 -1.48 14.92
N GLY A 1017 -22.84 -0.98 15.92
CA GLY A 1017 -22.49 -1.08 17.34
C GLY A 1017 -23.49 -1.94 18.08
N THR A 1018 -23.01 -2.76 19.02
CA THR A 1018 -23.85 -3.72 19.76
C THR A 1018 -23.50 -3.78 21.24
N THR A 1019 -24.52 -4.01 22.07
CA THR A 1019 -24.40 -4.38 23.49
C THR A 1019 -24.09 -5.87 23.71
N GLY A 1020 -24.18 -6.69 22.65
CA GLY A 1020 -24.06 -8.14 22.66
C GLY A 1020 -22.61 -8.65 22.59
N ARG A 1021 -22.33 -9.55 21.63
CA ARG A 1021 -21.00 -10.13 21.41
C ARG A 1021 -20.19 -9.45 20.32
N GLY A 1022 -20.81 -8.68 19.42
CA GLY A 1022 -20.10 -8.14 18.26
C GLY A 1022 -19.80 -9.20 17.19
N HIS A 1023 -20.56 -10.29 17.14
CA HIS A 1023 -20.39 -11.32 16.11
C HIS A 1023 -21.76 -11.89 15.74
N MET A 1024 -22.19 -11.59 14.52
CA MET A 1024 -23.48 -12.03 14.00
C MET A 1024 -23.45 -13.50 13.59
N ARG A 1025 -24.62 -14.12 13.62
CA ARG A 1025 -24.93 -15.42 13.02
C ARG A 1025 -26.14 -15.26 12.10
N ASP A 1026 -26.32 -16.16 11.16
CA ASP A 1026 -27.61 -16.32 10.49
C ASP A 1026 -28.70 -16.72 11.50
N ASP A 1027 -29.93 -16.27 11.24
CA ASP A 1027 -31.12 -16.77 11.91
C ASP A 1027 -32.21 -17.25 10.93
N VAL A 1028 -33.21 -17.95 11.45
CA VAL A 1028 -34.25 -18.58 10.63
C VAL A 1028 -35.20 -17.53 10.04
N GLY A 1029 -34.93 -17.12 8.80
CA GLY A 1029 -35.76 -16.19 8.05
C GLY A 1029 -35.45 -16.17 6.56
N VAL A 1030 -36.05 -15.20 5.85
CA VAL A 1030 -35.64 -14.80 4.50
C VAL A 1030 -35.85 -13.29 4.38
N TYR A 1031 -34.76 -12.57 4.19
CA TYR A 1031 -34.73 -11.16 3.82
C TYR A 1031 -35.18 -10.97 2.37
N GLY A 1032 -34.45 -11.63 1.47
CA GLY A 1032 -34.62 -11.53 0.04
C GLY A 1032 -33.74 -12.54 -0.69
N TYR A 1033 -33.62 -12.32 -1.98
CA TYR A 1033 -32.98 -13.21 -2.92
C TYR A 1033 -32.06 -12.41 -3.85
N GLY A 1034 -30.88 -12.95 -4.16
CA GLY A 1034 -29.90 -12.35 -5.07
C GLY A 1034 -29.69 -13.24 -6.30
N ARG A 1035 -29.54 -12.65 -7.49
CA ARG A 1035 -29.24 -13.40 -8.72
C ARG A 1035 -27.73 -13.60 -8.85
N ASN A 1036 -27.26 -14.84 -8.78
CA ASN A 1036 -25.83 -15.16 -8.96
C ASN A 1036 -25.43 -15.02 -10.43
N ASP A 1037 -24.83 -13.87 -10.78
CA ASP A 1037 -24.39 -13.52 -12.13
C ASP A 1037 -23.47 -14.57 -12.79
N THR A 1038 -22.68 -15.31 -12.01
CA THR A 1038 -21.79 -16.38 -12.51
C THR A 1038 -22.46 -17.73 -12.78
N ALA A 1039 -23.70 -17.96 -12.33
CA ALA A 1039 -24.31 -19.30 -12.31
C ALA A 1039 -24.70 -19.84 -13.69
N ILE A 1040 -24.34 -21.11 -13.96
CA ILE A 1040 -24.58 -21.78 -15.25
C ILE A 1040 -26.01 -22.32 -15.32
N THR A 1041 -26.87 -21.66 -16.11
CA THR A 1041 -28.31 -21.95 -16.19
C THR A 1041 -28.68 -23.14 -17.10
N THR A 1042 -27.72 -23.77 -17.78
CA THR A 1042 -27.97 -24.82 -18.80
C THR A 1042 -28.57 -26.11 -18.24
N GLY A 1043 -28.30 -26.42 -16.97
CA GLY A 1043 -28.87 -27.58 -16.27
C GLY A 1043 -30.31 -27.40 -15.77
N LEU A 1044 -30.87 -26.19 -15.86
CA LEU A 1044 -32.23 -25.93 -15.39
C LEU A 1044 -33.25 -26.51 -16.39
N PHE A 1045 -34.03 -27.52 -15.99
CA PHE A 1045 -35.04 -28.15 -16.88
C PHE A 1045 -36.49 -27.77 -16.58
N GLY A 1046 -36.81 -27.34 -15.35
CA GLY A 1046 -38.19 -27.03 -14.93
C GLY A 1046 -38.80 -25.81 -15.62
N LYS A 1047 -39.97 -25.97 -16.25
CA LYS A 1047 -40.68 -24.87 -16.93
C LYS A 1047 -41.00 -23.69 -16.00
N SER A 1048 -41.42 -23.98 -14.77
CA SER A 1048 -41.73 -22.97 -13.75
C SER A 1048 -40.46 -22.25 -13.27
N SER A 1049 -39.37 -22.98 -13.02
CA SER A 1049 -38.07 -22.39 -12.65
C SER A 1049 -37.52 -21.48 -13.76
N LYS A 1050 -37.64 -21.88 -15.05
CA LYS A 1050 -37.27 -21.01 -16.19
C LYS A 1050 -38.12 -19.76 -16.29
N ALA A 1051 -39.43 -19.86 -16.06
CA ALA A 1051 -40.32 -18.71 -16.08
C ALA A 1051 -39.98 -17.72 -14.95
N LEU A 1052 -39.79 -18.22 -13.74
CA LEU A 1052 -39.39 -17.40 -12.59
C LEU A 1052 -38.02 -16.75 -12.80
N LEU A 1053 -37.03 -17.50 -13.28
CA LEU A 1053 -35.69 -16.99 -13.58
C LEU A 1053 -35.76 -15.85 -14.61
N LYS A 1054 -36.51 -16.03 -15.71
CA LYS A 1054 -36.74 -14.97 -16.70
C LYS A 1054 -37.35 -13.72 -16.05
N THR A 1055 -38.34 -13.87 -15.17
CA THR A 1055 -38.93 -12.73 -14.45
C THR A 1055 -37.93 -12.04 -13.50
N ILE A 1056 -37.02 -12.79 -12.87
CA ILE A 1056 -35.95 -12.22 -12.04
C ILE A 1056 -34.95 -11.44 -12.91
N ASP A 1057 -34.47 -12.05 -13.99
CA ASP A 1057 -33.53 -11.42 -14.93
C ASP A 1057 -34.15 -10.15 -15.58
N GLU A 1058 -35.46 -10.15 -15.87
CA GLU A 1058 -36.18 -9.01 -16.48
C GLU A 1058 -36.58 -7.90 -15.49
N GLN A 1059 -36.79 -8.19 -14.20
CA GLN A 1059 -37.29 -7.21 -13.23
C GLN A 1059 -36.21 -6.70 -12.27
N PHE A 1060 -35.32 -7.57 -11.80
CA PHE A 1060 -34.33 -7.26 -10.76
C PHE A 1060 -32.89 -7.34 -11.28
N GLY A 1061 -32.62 -8.14 -12.32
CA GLY A 1061 -31.27 -8.36 -12.82
C GLY A 1061 -30.41 -8.96 -11.70
N THR A 1062 -29.40 -8.22 -11.24
CA THR A 1062 -28.52 -8.56 -10.10
C THR A 1062 -28.89 -7.88 -8.78
N LEU A 1063 -29.92 -7.02 -8.76
CA LEU A 1063 -30.41 -6.39 -7.53
C LEU A 1063 -31.07 -7.42 -6.60
N VAL A 1064 -31.01 -7.17 -5.29
CA VAL A 1064 -31.61 -8.07 -4.29
C VAL A 1064 -33.11 -7.78 -4.18
N PHE A 1065 -33.96 -8.80 -4.10
CA PHE A 1065 -35.42 -8.61 -4.10
C PHE A 1065 -36.15 -9.43 -3.03
N SER A 1066 -37.22 -8.87 -2.49
CA SER A 1066 -37.97 -9.46 -1.38
C SER A 1066 -39.16 -10.31 -1.84
N LYS A 1067 -39.77 -11.08 -0.91
CA LYS A 1067 -41.05 -11.75 -1.17
C LYS A 1067 -42.19 -10.76 -1.45
N ARG A 1068 -42.13 -9.54 -0.90
CA ARG A 1068 -43.10 -8.46 -1.17
C ARG A 1068 -42.91 -7.88 -2.57
N TYR A 1069 -41.68 -7.82 -3.10
CA TYR A 1069 -41.43 -7.37 -4.48
C TYR A 1069 -42.01 -8.36 -5.49
N LEU A 1070 -41.86 -9.68 -5.27
CA LEU A 1070 -42.52 -10.69 -6.09
C LEU A 1070 -44.06 -10.59 -6.04
N GLN A 1071 -44.63 -10.26 -4.88
CA GLN A 1071 -46.07 -10.04 -4.75
C GLN A 1071 -46.54 -8.77 -5.49
N HIS A 1072 -45.77 -7.68 -5.44
CA HIS A 1072 -46.03 -6.42 -6.15
C HIS A 1072 -46.14 -6.62 -7.66
N ILE A 1073 -45.19 -7.34 -8.27
CA ILE A 1073 -45.25 -7.74 -9.69
C ILE A 1073 -46.21 -8.92 -9.98
N GLY A 1074 -47.07 -9.28 -9.03
CA GLY A 1074 -48.14 -10.28 -9.20
C GLY A 1074 -47.70 -11.74 -9.27
N VAL A 1075 -46.43 -12.06 -8.99
CA VAL A 1075 -45.88 -13.43 -9.09
C VAL A 1075 -46.39 -14.31 -7.95
N LYS A 1076 -47.05 -15.43 -8.31
CA LYS A 1076 -47.74 -16.34 -7.39
C LYS A 1076 -47.22 -17.77 -7.52
N ASN A 1077 -47.39 -18.58 -6.47
CA ASN A 1077 -47.03 -20.00 -6.40
C ASN A 1077 -45.53 -20.30 -6.70
N TYR A 1078 -44.66 -19.32 -6.52
CA TYR A 1078 -43.26 -19.38 -6.97
C TYR A 1078 -42.35 -20.25 -6.09
N HIS A 1079 -42.77 -20.64 -4.88
CA HIS A 1079 -41.88 -21.24 -3.87
C HIS A 1079 -41.13 -22.49 -4.35
N LEU A 1080 -41.77 -23.39 -5.11
CA LEU A 1080 -41.10 -24.58 -5.66
C LEU A 1080 -40.11 -24.23 -6.78
N ALA A 1081 -40.42 -23.22 -7.59
CA ALA A 1081 -39.51 -22.72 -8.62
C ALA A 1081 -38.31 -22.00 -7.99
N MET A 1082 -38.55 -21.15 -6.97
CA MET A 1082 -37.50 -20.45 -6.21
C MET A 1082 -36.57 -21.44 -5.50
N LYS A 1083 -37.15 -22.44 -4.80
CA LYS A 1083 -36.37 -23.54 -4.22
C LYS A 1083 -35.50 -24.23 -5.27
N SER A 1084 -36.03 -24.51 -6.47
CA SER A 1084 -35.27 -25.08 -7.58
C SER A 1084 -34.17 -24.17 -8.14
N LEU A 1085 -34.25 -22.84 -7.98
CA LEU A 1085 -33.17 -21.92 -8.38
C LEU A 1085 -32.06 -21.87 -7.31
N ILE A 1086 -32.44 -21.95 -6.03
CA ILE A 1086 -31.52 -22.01 -4.88
C ILE A 1086 -30.76 -23.36 -4.87
N GLU A 1087 -31.45 -24.49 -5.06
CA GLU A 1087 -30.84 -25.83 -5.16
C GLU A 1087 -29.95 -26.04 -6.41
N ASN A 1088 -29.75 -25.00 -7.24
CA ASN A 1088 -28.86 -25.00 -8.40
C ASN A 1088 -27.90 -23.78 -8.39
N ASP A 1089 -27.78 -23.08 -7.26
CA ASP A 1089 -26.91 -21.91 -7.03
C ASP A 1089 -27.16 -20.72 -8.00
N ILE A 1090 -28.33 -20.70 -8.68
CA ILE A 1090 -28.73 -19.65 -9.64
C ILE A 1090 -29.24 -18.39 -8.91
N VAL A 1091 -29.85 -18.60 -7.74
CA VAL A 1091 -30.38 -17.57 -6.86
C VAL A 1091 -29.91 -17.84 -5.44
N GLU A 1092 -29.22 -16.88 -4.85
CA GLU A 1092 -28.83 -16.88 -3.43
C GLU A 1092 -30.00 -16.43 -2.56
N VAL A 1093 -30.02 -16.84 -1.29
CA VAL A 1093 -31.05 -16.46 -0.31
C VAL A 1093 -30.40 -15.87 0.93
N TYR A 1094 -30.79 -14.65 1.29
CA TYR A 1094 -30.24 -13.94 2.45
C TYR A 1094 -31.13 -14.14 3.67
N GLY A 1095 -30.55 -14.54 4.79
CA GLY A 1095 -31.19 -14.64 6.10
C GLY A 1095 -30.90 -13.42 7.00
N PRO A 1096 -31.70 -13.17 8.05
CA PRO A 1096 -31.38 -12.15 9.05
C PRO A 1096 -30.07 -12.44 9.77
N LEU A 1097 -29.27 -11.39 10.01
CA LEU A 1097 -27.98 -11.47 10.69
C LEU A 1097 -28.12 -10.89 12.10
N VAL A 1098 -27.86 -11.72 13.11
CA VAL A 1098 -28.26 -11.44 14.51
C VAL A 1098 -27.15 -11.71 15.53
N ASP A 1099 -27.09 -10.91 16.59
CA ASP A 1099 -26.27 -11.13 17.77
C ASP A 1099 -27.00 -12.07 18.76
N ILE A 1100 -26.54 -12.15 20.01
CA ILE A 1100 -27.17 -12.91 21.08
C ILE A 1100 -28.57 -12.36 21.43
N PRO A 1101 -29.57 -13.24 21.72
CA PRO A 1101 -30.89 -12.78 22.16
C PRO A 1101 -30.81 -11.87 23.39
N GLY A 1102 -31.49 -10.72 23.33
CA GLY A 1102 -31.53 -9.74 24.41
C GLY A 1102 -30.43 -8.67 24.41
N SER A 1103 -29.57 -8.64 23.38
CA SER A 1103 -28.79 -7.42 23.06
C SER A 1103 -29.55 -6.50 22.11
N HIS A 1104 -29.03 -5.30 21.97
CA HIS A 1104 -29.49 -4.26 21.05
C HIS A 1104 -28.32 -3.83 20.15
N VAL A 1105 -28.59 -3.71 18.85
CA VAL A 1105 -27.68 -3.28 17.80
C VAL A 1105 -28.22 -1.96 17.21
N ALA A 1106 -27.32 -1.06 16.82
CA ALA A 1106 -27.65 0.12 16.02
C ALA A 1106 -26.74 0.17 14.78
N GLN A 1107 -27.25 0.77 13.69
CA GLN A 1107 -26.62 1.00 12.39
C GLN A 1107 -26.75 2.49 12.00
N PHE A 1108 -25.70 3.06 11.42
CA PHE A 1108 -25.76 4.32 10.65
C PHE A 1108 -24.86 4.20 9.43
N GLU A 1109 -25.28 4.77 8.30
CA GLU A 1109 -24.58 4.59 7.03
C GLU A 1109 -24.78 5.73 6.03
N HIS A 1110 -23.72 6.01 5.27
CA HIS A 1110 -23.81 6.80 4.04
C HIS A 1110 -23.01 6.20 2.87
N THR A 1111 -23.63 6.18 1.68
CA THR A 1111 -22.88 6.13 0.42
C THR A 1111 -21.99 7.36 0.25
N ILE A 1112 -20.75 7.14 -0.23
CA ILE A 1112 -19.82 8.17 -0.71
C ILE A 1112 -19.38 7.92 -2.17
N LEU A 1113 -19.07 9.00 -2.88
CA LEU A 1113 -18.45 8.99 -4.21
C LEU A 1113 -17.01 9.52 -4.10
N LEU A 1114 -16.01 8.71 -4.46
CA LEU A 1114 -14.60 9.12 -4.47
C LEU A 1114 -14.23 9.73 -5.83
N ARG A 1115 -14.68 10.97 -6.05
CA ARG A 1115 -14.46 11.71 -7.29
C ARG A 1115 -12.99 12.21 -7.37
N PRO A 1116 -12.44 12.48 -8.56
CA PRO A 1116 -11.02 12.87 -8.71
C PRO A 1116 -10.59 14.08 -7.87
N ASN A 1117 -11.52 15.03 -7.65
CA ASN A 1117 -11.24 16.31 -7.00
C ASN A 1117 -11.84 16.47 -5.60
N CYS A 1118 -12.70 15.55 -5.14
CA CYS A 1118 -13.39 15.63 -3.85
C CYS A 1118 -14.09 14.31 -3.48
N LYS A 1119 -14.38 14.13 -2.20
CA LYS A 1119 -15.30 13.10 -1.68
C LYS A 1119 -16.70 13.71 -1.58
N GLU A 1120 -17.70 13.13 -2.24
CA GLU A 1120 -19.09 13.55 -2.09
C GLU A 1120 -19.85 12.50 -1.27
N VAL A 1121 -20.21 12.84 -0.03
CA VAL A 1121 -21.11 12.05 0.83
C VAL A 1121 -22.54 12.24 0.31
N ILE A 1122 -22.82 11.56 -0.80
CA ILE A 1122 -23.98 11.80 -1.66
C ILE A 1122 -25.32 11.73 -0.92
N SER A 1123 -25.37 10.85 0.08
CA SER A 1123 -26.54 10.52 0.90
C SER A 1123 -26.67 11.34 2.19
N ARG A 1124 -25.77 12.29 2.48
CA ARG A 1124 -25.88 13.18 3.65
C ARG A 1124 -27.19 13.98 3.59
N GLY A 1125 -27.79 14.25 4.75
CA GLY A 1125 -28.95 15.13 4.88
C GLY A 1125 -28.77 16.20 5.96
N ASP A 1126 -29.90 16.73 6.45
CA ASP A 1126 -30.00 17.60 7.62
C ASP A 1126 -30.40 16.82 8.90
N ASP A 1127 -30.56 15.50 8.76
CA ASP A 1127 -31.00 14.54 9.78
C ASP A 1127 -29.86 13.68 10.33
N TYR A 1128 -28.96 13.23 9.45
CA TYR A 1128 -27.66 12.60 9.77
C TYR A 1128 -26.69 12.69 8.57
#